data_AF-A0A0U1M0Z7-F1
#
_entry.id   AF-A0A0U1M0Z7-F1
#
_cell.length_a   1.000
_cell.length_b   1.000
_cell.length_c   1.000
_cell.angle_alpha   90.00
_cell.angle_beta   90.00
_cell.angle_gamma   90.00
#
_symmetry.space_group_name_H-M   'P 1'
#
loop_
_entity.id
_entity.type
_entity.pdbx_description
1 polymer ?
#
loop_
_entity_poly.entity_id
_entity_poly.type
_entity_poly.pdbx_seq_one_letter_code
_entity_poly.pdbx_strand_id
1 'polypeptide(L)'
;MGHFVTVATCNLNQWALDFEGNTKRIIESIHQAKAAGARLRVGPELEICGYGCLDHLLEQDLFLACWEMLERILTDESCRDILLDIGMPIQHRNVRYNCRVICLNGKILLIRPKMYLANDGNYREMRHFTPWCQPRTSEQYHLPRRIQALQGATHVTFGDAVVSTPDTCIGAETCEELFTPDSPHTHMSLDGVEVITNSSGSHFTLRKLNTRLQLITEGTRKNGGIYLYANQQGCDGDRLYYDGCAMVVVNGEVVAQGSQFSLNDVEVVTATVDLEEVRAYRCSMSRGFQAANSNYKYERIQTAFELSDPEMDMDLTRTPSIPFTPRYHSPEEEIALCSGCYLWDYLRRCGVAGYLVPLSGGIDSCATATIVFSMCRLVIEAVKAGNAQVIEDVKRIAKYTNKLPETPQELCNQIFHTVYMGMSKQSSKETRQRAKDLSDAIGSYHVNLDIDEVYEAQKNLVKNTLKFDPKFKVEGGTAAENLMLQNIQARSRMVTAYEFAQILPTTRERPGGGSLLVLGSANVGESLRGYLTKYDCSSADINPIGSIDKSDLKRFIAWAEKEFVIPCLHEFLAAVPTAELEPITETYVQSDEVDMGMTYDELTTFGRLRKVNKLGPYGMFQKLVHEWGNERARQPGDGGPVLEPRQIAEKVKRFFHYYAINRHKLTVLTPSIHFNDYSPEDNRFDLRPFLYPSFWQNWGFRKIDKEAKLQSTLRLLIPRLRLLQKKDTASSVAQRRELAQLLDNGREASARIRVENVIATDIGVEVMEIVELYCELLLARAAVLDQIAFSEKGAQARNKAKEEAKQLLDMGAHTGSAEQKNENRGFGWFSGSRTSATKIPEKKQPTTQQPESTGDESDQLDEENCYINPAIDEAAAAVFYSCPRFPREVKELTALRTLLMERWGKEFATLAQENKTGVKLPDRLVKRLRVKPPSEELVESYLREIANAYGVAWPANQVVDGDIPEPMLEEGERPSSPPPPESGDTGGIPGPQTPRKHVPDIRLGSEADELSRATPPKDIGTHDATGKSPVSVAKPGPSSDNPQPRVRIPGEKGDSIGNERPGGSIQRKDSKGIPDVDELSKRFAALKR
;
A
#
# COMPACT_ATOMS: atom_id res chain seq x y z
N MET A 1 35.91 -21.91 -36.60
CA MET A 1 34.83 -21.04 -36.07
C MET A 1 35.41 -20.47 -34.80
N GLY A 2 35.31 -19.16 -34.60
CA GLY A 2 35.80 -18.57 -33.36
C GLY A 2 34.96 -19.00 -32.16
N HIS A 3 35.62 -19.16 -31.02
CA HIS A 3 35.01 -19.70 -29.80
C HIS A 3 34.97 -18.62 -28.71
N PHE A 4 36.11 -18.02 -28.38
CA PHE A 4 36.21 -17.03 -27.31
C PHE A 4 36.12 -15.61 -27.83
N VAL A 5 35.12 -14.87 -27.36
CA VAL A 5 34.97 -13.43 -27.63
C VAL A 5 35.21 -12.63 -26.36
N THR A 6 35.98 -11.55 -26.46
CA THR A 6 36.16 -10.62 -25.34
C THR A 6 35.31 -9.37 -25.57
N VAL A 7 34.42 -9.10 -24.64
CA VAL A 7 33.41 -8.04 -24.76
C VAL A 7 33.52 -7.06 -23.59
N ALA A 8 33.23 -5.79 -23.85
CA ALA A 8 33.30 -4.70 -22.88
C ALA A 8 31.97 -3.95 -22.79
N THR A 9 31.60 -3.61 -21.57
CA THR A 9 30.55 -2.65 -21.23
C THR A 9 31.11 -1.61 -20.26
N CYS A 10 30.47 -0.46 -20.10
CA CYS A 10 31.01 0.60 -19.23
C CYS A 10 29.96 1.40 -18.47
N ASN A 11 30.42 1.94 -17.34
CA ASN A 11 29.80 3.03 -16.61
C ASN A 11 30.53 4.33 -17.00
N LEU A 12 29.79 5.35 -17.43
CA LEU A 12 30.34 6.68 -17.74
C LEU A 12 29.65 7.77 -16.94
N ASN A 13 30.45 8.71 -16.41
CA ASN A 13 29.95 9.89 -15.71
C ASN A 13 29.75 11.08 -16.64
N GLN A 14 28.84 10.90 -17.60
CA GLN A 14 28.46 11.94 -18.54
C GLN A 14 27.78 13.13 -17.84
N TRP A 15 27.84 14.29 -18.48
CA TRP A 15 27.19 15.52 -18.04
C TRP A 15 26.37 16.06 -19.22
N ALA A 16 25.12 16.44 -18.98
CA ALA A 16 24.25 17.03 -19.99
C ALA A 16 24.94 18.21 -20.70
N LEU A 17 25.05 18.13 -22.03
CA LEU A 17 25.69 19.13 -22.92
C LEU A 17 27.22 19.28 -22.79
N ASP A 18 27.92 18.50 -21.95
CA ASP A 18 29.39 18.44 -21.90
C ASP A 18 29.94 17.60 -23.07
N PHE A 19 29.66 18.02 -24.31
CA PHE A 19 30.00 17.27 -25.51
C PHE A 19 31.48 16.87 -25.58
N GLU A 20 32.39 17.76 -25.16
CA GLU A 20 33.81 17.48 -25.10
C GLU A 20 34.20 16.47 -24.01
N GLY A 21 33.74 16.67 -22.77
CA GLY A 21 34.05 15.75 -21.67
C GLY A 21 33.43 14.38 -21.89
N ASN A 22 32.17 14.33 -22.34
CA ASN A 22 31.47 13.11 -22.72
C ASN A 22 32.23 12.35 -23.81
N THR A 23 32.71 13.03 -24.85
CA THR A 23 33.51 12.41 -25.93
C THR A 23 34.85 11.91 -25.42
N LYS A 24 35.53 12.66 -24.53
CA LYS A 24 36.78 12.20 -23.89
C LYS A 24 36.54 10.91 -23.08
N ARG A 25 35.47 10.85 -22.29
CA ARG A 25 35.07 9.66 -21.50
C ARG A 25 34.73 8.46 -22.39
N ILE A 26 34.05 8.69 -23.53
CA ILE A 26 33.77 7.64 -24.53
C ILE A 26 35.08 7.08 -25.11
N ILE A 27 35.97 7.94 -25.60
CA ILE A 27 37.26 7.54 -26.20
C ILE A 27 38.13 6.79 -25.17
N GLU A 28 38.24 7.29 -23.94
CA GLU A 28 38.97 6.61 -22.85
C GLU A 28 38.39 5.22 -22.56
N SER A 29 37.04 5.07 -22.55
CA SER A 29 36.43 3.74 -22.37
C SER A 29 36.71 2.78 -23.53
N ILE A 30 36.91 3.30 -24.75
CA ILE A 30 37.31 2.50 -25.91
C ILE A 30 38.78 2.08 -25.77
N HIS A 31 39.66 2.96 -25.28
CA HIS A 31 41.07 2.64 -25.01
C HIS A 31 41.20 1.56 -23.94
N GLN A 32 40.49 1.70 -22.82
CA GLN A 32 40.47 0.68 -21.75
C GLN A 32 39.90 -0.66 -22.24
N ALA A 33 38.81 -0.65 -23.02
CA ALA A 33 38.24 -1.87 -23.62
C ALA A 33 39.25 -2.57 -24.54
N LYS A 34 39.93 -1.83 -25.42
CA LYS A 34 40.96 -2.38 -26.30
C LYS A 34 42.19 -2.87 -25.55
N ALA A 35 42.61 -2.18 -24.49
CA ALA A 35 43.73 -2.60 -23.63
C ALA A 35 43.43 -3.92 -22.89
N ALA A 36 42.15 -4.17 -22.55
CA ALA A 36 41.65 -5.44 -22.02
C ALA A 36 41.41 -6.51 -23.12
N GLY A 37 41.72 -6.22 -24.39
CA GLY A 37 41.56 -7.14 -25.51
C GLY A 37 40.13 -7.31 -26.04
N ALA A 38 39.20 -6.40 -25.69
CA ALA A 38 37.82 -6.50 -26.15
C ALA A 38 37.65 -6.09 -27.62
N ARG A 39 36.80 -6.85 -28.35
CA ARG A 39 36.43 -6.61 -29.76
C ARG A 39 35.03 -5.98 -29.92
N LEU A 40 34.27 -5.84 -28.82
CA LEU A 40 32.99 -5.12 -28.74
C LEU A 40 33.01 -4.21 -27.51
N ARG A 41 32.60 -2.95 -27.64
CA ARG A 41 32.37 -1.99 -26.55
C ARG A 41 30.95 -1.43 -26.60
N VAL A 42 30.23 -1.53 -25.47
CA VAL A 42 28.87 -0.99 -25.29
C VAL A 42 28.90 0.21 -24.35
N GLY A 43 28.38 1.35 -24.81
CA GLY A 43 28.27 2.59 -24.02
C GLY A 43 26.86 2.85 -23.45
N PRO A 44 26.70 3.75 -22.47
CA PRO A 44 25.40 4.17 -21.93
C PRO A 44 24.47 4.86 -22.93
N GLU A 45 23.23 5.08 -22.50
CA GLU A 45 22.16 5.61 -23.34
C GLU A 45 22.35 7.12 -23.55
N LEU A 46 22.21 7.59 -24.80
CA LEU A 46 22.46 9.00 -25.17
C LEU A 46 23.83 9.55 -24.72
N GLU A 47 24.84 8.68 -24.54
CA GLU A 47 26.12 9.04 -23.92
C GLU A 47 26.86 10.22 -24.55
N ILE A 48 26.68 10.55 -25.83
CA ILE A 48 27.35 11.71 -26.45
C ILE A 48 26.87 13.04 -25.81
N CYS A 49 25.56 13.21 -25.63
CA CYS A 49 25.00 14.41 -25.01
C CYS A 49 24.79 14.30 -23.50
N GLY A 50 24.75 13.07 -22.95
CA GLY A 50 24.22 12.76 -21.62
C GLY A 50 22.69 12.59 -21.66
N TYR A 51 22.16 11.68 -20.86
CA TYR A 51 20.72 11.36 -20.86
C TYR A 51 19.84 12.54 -20.39
N GLY A 52 20.25 13.23 -19.32
CA GLY A 52 19.53 14.30 -18.63
C GLY A 52 19.40 15.64 -19.36
N CYS A 53 19.49 15.68 -20.70
CA CYS A 53 19.40 16.93 -21.48
C CYS A 53 18.01 17.61 -21.45
N LEU A 54 16.95 16.91 -21.05
CA LEU A 54 15.58 17.45 -20.95
C LEU A 54 15.15 18.21 -22.22
N ASP A 55 14.63 19.44 -22.11
CA ASP A 55 14.12 20.21 -23.25
C ASP A 55 15.20 20.65 -24.25
N HIS A 56 16.50 20.55 -23.93
CA HIS A 56 17.56 20.74 -24.94
C HIS A 56 17.49 19.67 -26.05
N LEU A 57 16.84 18.53 -25.83
CA LEU A 57 16.53 17.53 -26.86
C LEU A 57 15.51 18.02 -27.91
N LEU A 58 14.98 19.24 -27.77
CA LEU A 58 14.16 19.93 -28.76
C LEU A 58 14.99 20.90 -29.62
N GLU A 59 16.21 21.24 -29.20
CA GLU A 59 17.12 22.18 -29.87
C GLU A 59 17.91 21.46 -30.97
N GLN A 60 17.97 22.05 -32.17
CA GLN A 60 18.64 21.43 -33.31
C GLN A 60 20.18 21.41 -33.16
N ASP A 61 20.73 22.39 -32.43
CA ASP A 61 22.16 22.52 -32.16
C ASP A 61 22.70 21.31 -31.36
N LEU A 62 21.87 20.69 -30.51
CA LEU A 62 22.22 19.46 -29.80
C LEU A 62 22.46 18.30 -30.78
N PHE A 63 21.58 18.13 -31.77
CA PHE A 63 21.76 17.10 -32.81
C PHE A 63 23.01 17.37 -33.66
N LEU A 64 23.27 18.64 -33.99
CA LEU A 64 24.46 19.05 -34.73
C LEU A 64 25.74 18.70 -33.96
N ALA A 65 25.82 19.08 -32.68
CA ALA A 65 26.95 18.80 -31.80
C ALA A 65 27.17 17.29 -31.61
N CYS A 66 26.11 16.51 -31.44
CA CYS A 66 26.21 15.04 -31.37
C CYS A 66 26.85 14.44 -32.63
N TRP A 67 26.50 14.93 -33.83
CA TRP A 67 27.13 14.49 -35.07
C TRP A 67 28.61 14.91 -35.18
N GLU A 68 28.99 16.07 -34.63
CA GLU A 68 30.39 16.54 -34.61
C GLU A 68 31.25 15.73 -33.63
N MET A 69 30.67 15.32 -32.50
CA MET A 69 31.34 14.43 -31.55
C MET A 69 31.47 13.00 -32.11
N LEU A 70 30.44 12.49 -32.80
CA LEU A 70 30.55 11.21 -33.50
C LEU A 70 31.60 11.27 -34.62
N GLU A 71 31.67 12.36 -35.38
CA GLU A 71 32.70 12.60 -36.41
C GLU A 71 34.12 12.50 -35.82
N ARG A 72 34.32 13.09 -34.63
CA ARG A 72 35.58 13.00 -33.86
C ARG A 72 35.91 11.56 -33.43
N ILE A 73 34.93 10.79 -32.97
CA ILE A 73 35.14 9.37 -32.58
C ILE A 73 35.46 8.50 -33.81
N LEU A 74 34.76 8.72 -34.94
CA LEU A 74 34.95 7.95 -36.18
C LEU A 74 36.28 8.25 -36.90
N THR A 75 36.82 9.46 -36.73
CA THR A 75 38.11 9.88 -37.31
C THR A 75 39.31 9.47 -36.46
N ASP A 76 39.13 9.23 -35.16
CA ASP A 76 40.20 8.80 -34.27
C ASP A 76 40.63 7.35 -34.58
N GLU A 77 41.85 7.20 -35.09
CA GLU A 77 42.40 5.89 -35.48
C GLU A 77 42.56 4.94 -34.27
N SER A 78 42.71 5.49 -33.05
CA SER A 78 42.79 4.70 -31.83
C SER A 78 41.48 3.95 -31.52
N CYS A 79 40.35 4.42 -32.05
CA CYS A 79 39.02 3.82 -31.91
C CYS A 79 38.69 2.73 -32.96
N ARG A 80 39.64 2.34 -33.81
CA ARG A 80 39.48 1.24 -34.79
C ARG A 80 39.71 -0.15 -34.17
N ASP A 81 39.42 -1.19 -34.93
CA ASP A 81 39.62 -2.62 -34.62
C ASP A 81 38.84 -3.13 -33.40
N ILE A 82 37.70 -2.48 -33.18
CA ILE A 82 36.68 -2.77 -32.16
C ILE A 82 35.31 -2.34 -32.71
N LEU A 83 34.27 -3.14 -32.44
CA LEU A 83 32.88 -2.80 -32.72
C LEU A 83 32.35 -1.90 -31.60
N LEU A 84 31.78 -0.75 -31.95
CA LEU A 84 31.33 0.27 -31.01
C LEU A 84 29.82 0.40 -31.06
N ASP A 85 29.15 0.32 -29.91
CA ASP A 85 27.74 0.68 -29.75
C ASP A 85 27.63 1.98 -28.92
N ILE A 86 27.20 3.07 -29.58
CA ILE A 86 27.26 4.44 -29.06
C ILE A 86 25.86 5.08 -29.04
N GLY A 87 25.54 5.81 -27.96
CA GLY A 87 24.24 6.46 -27.77
C GLY A 87 24.20 7.93 -28.19
N MET A 88 23.27 8.29 -29.07
CA MET A 88 22.99 9.70 -29.41
C MET A 88 21.57 9.90 -29.97
N PRO A 89 20.98 11.11 -29.86
CA PRO A 89 19.70 11.40 -30.47
C PRO A 89 19.84 11.71 -31.97
N ILE A 90 18.94 11.20 -32.79
CA ILE A 90 18.96 11.37 -34.26
C ILE A 90 17.59 11.80 -34.78
N GLN A 91 17.57 12.79 -35.67
CA GLN A 91 16.37 13.20 -36.40
C GLN A 91 16.32 12.54 -37.77
N HIS A 92 15.30 11.69 -38.01
CA HIS A 92 15.03 11.01 -39.28
C HIS A 92 13.65 11.41 -39.79
N ARG A 93 13.54 11.86 -41.05
CA ARG A 93 12.28 12.36 -41.66
C ARG A 93 11.50 13.35 -40.78
N ASN A 94 12.20 14.29 -40.13
CA ASN A 94 11.67 15.27 -39.15
C ASN A 94 11.08 14.69 -37.85
N VAL A 95 11.34 13.41 -37.56
CA VAL A 95 10.99 12.77 -36.28
C VAL A 95 12.28 12.54 -35.49
N ARG A 96 12.27 12.90 -34.19
CA ARG A 96 13.41 12.71 -33.29
C ARG A 96 13.32 11.34 -32.62
N TYR A 97 14.42 10.60 -32.65
CA TYR A 97 14.56 9.30 -32.03
C TYR A 97 15.75 9.30 -31.07
N ASN A 98 15.62 8.56 -29.98
CA ASN A 98 16.75 8.13 -29.15
C ASN A 98 17.38 6.92 -29.86
N CYS A 99 18.67 6.99 -30.20
CA CYS A 99 19.31 5.98 -31.06
C CYS A 99 20.60 5.41 -30.48
N ARG A 100 20.83 4.15 -30.86
CA ARG A 100 22.12 3.47 -30.87
C ARG A 100 22.74 3.62 -32.25
N VAL A 101 24.04 3.92 -32.32
CA VAL A 101 24.81 4.03 -33.57
C VAL A 101 25.94 3.01 -33.49
N ILE A 102 25.78 1.91 -34.21
CA ILE A 102 26.76 0.83 -34.23
C ILE A 102 27.81 1.14 -35.29
N CYS A 103 29.06 1.29 -34.86
CA CYS A 103 30.18 1.74 -35.67
C CYS A 103 31.33 0.74 -35.67
N LEU A 104 32.06 0.65 -36.77
CA LEU A 104 33.26 -0.17 -36.92
C LEU A 104 34.24 0.53 -37.86
N ASN A 105 35.51 0.64 -37.47
CA ASN A 105 36.60 1.16 -38.31
C ASN A 105 36.30 2.49 -39.02
N GLY A 106 35.69 3.43 -38.29
CA GLY A 106 35.32 4.76 -38.80
C GLY A 106 34.08 4.79 -39.70
N LYS A 107 33.34 3.67 -39.81
CA LYS A 107 32.09 3.54 -40.57
C LYS A 107 30.92 3.26 -39.64
N ILE A 108 29.73 3.75 -40.01
CA ILE A 108 28.46 3.39 -39.36
C ILE A 108 27.91 2.14 -40.07
N LEU A 109 27.54 1.11 -39.29
CA LEU A 109 26.91 -0.11 -39.78
C LEU A 109 25.38 -0.02 -39.67
N LEU A 110 24.88 0.42 -38.51
CA LEU A 110 23.45 0.46 -38.19
C LEU A 110 23.13 1.64 -37.27
N ILE A 111 22.01 2.31 -37.50
CA ILE A 111 21.36 3.20 -36.52
C ILE A 111 20.09 2.50 -36.00
N ARG A 112 20.08 2.06 -34.74
CA ARG A 112 18.90 1.44 -34.10
C ARG A 112 18.16 2.46 -33.23
N PRO A 113 16.99 2.97 -33.64
CA PRO A 113 16.15 3.82 -32.79
C PRO A 113 15.44 3.00 -31.71
N LYS A 114 15.23 3.60 -30.52
CA LYS A 114 14.48 3.02 -29.40
C LYS A 114 13.00 2.84 -29.75
N MET A 115 12.45 1.67 -29.44
CA MET A 115 11.08 1.24 -29.79
C MET A 115 10.09 1.45 -28.64
N TYR A 116 10.53 1.27 -27.39
CA TYR A 116 9.71 1.48 -26.19
C TYR A 116 10.33 2.58 -25.34
N LEU A 117 9.61 3.70 -25.18
CA LEU A 117 10.09 4.90 -24.49
C LEU A 117 9.60 4.96 -23.04
N ALA A 118 10.50 5.28 -22.12
CA ALA A 118 10.17 5.44 -20.70
C ALA A 118 9.41 6.76 -20.45
N ASN A 119 8.22 6.67 -19.84
CA ASN A 119 7.32 7.82 -19.71
C ASN A 119 6.51 7.83 -18.40
N ASP A 120 7.08 7.29 -17.33
CA ASP A 120 6.53 7.30 -15.98
C ASP A 120 7.56 7.75 -14.92
N GLY A 121 7.07 8.07 -13.72
CA GLY A 121 7.93 8.54 -12.63
C GLY A 121 8.74 9.78 -13.00
N ASN A 122 10.06 9.64 -13.06
CA ASN A 122 10.99 10.70 -13.49
C ASN A 122 11.14 10.78 -15.02
N TYR A 123 10.87 9.71 -15.75
CA TYR A 123 11.09 9.61 -17.19
C TYR A 123 9.94 10.22 -17.99
N ARG A 124 10.29 10.90 -19.09
CA ARG A 124 9.34 11.58 -20.00
C ARG A 124 9.83 11.58 -21.44
N GLU A 125 10.41 10.47 -21.90
CA GLU A 125 11.07 10.39 -23.20
C GLU A 125 10.13 10.78 -24.36
N MET A 126 8.83 10.47 -24.26
CA MET A 126 7.82 10.84 -25.27
C MET A 126 7.57 12.35 -25.39
N ARG A 127 8.11 13.18 -24.48
CA ARG A 127 8.14 14.65 -24.64
C ARG A 127 9.14 15.07 -25.71
N HIS A 128 10.22 14.31 -25.89
CA HIS A 128 11.38 14.69 -26.69
C HIS A 128 11.48 13.83 -27.96
N PHE A 129 11.20 12.53 -27.84
CA PHE A 129 11.37 11.50 -28.86
C PHE A 129 10.05 10.84 -29.25
N THR A 130 10.05 10.18 -30.41
CA THR A 130 8.99 9.26 -30.85
C THR A 130 9.54 7.83 -30.86
N PRO A 131 8.76 6.81 -30.44
CA PRO A 131 9.17 5.41 -30.56
C PRO A 131 9.29 4.99 -32.02
N TRP A 132 10.19 4.05 -32.31
CA TRP A 132 10.21 3.36 -33.60
C TRP A 132 9.09 2.31 -33.68
N CYS A 133 8.01 2.65 -34.40
CA CYS A 133 6.79 1.84 -34.48
C CYS A 133 6.81 0.72 -35.54
N GLN A 134 7.94 0.47 -36.21
CA GLN A 134 8.03 -0.54 -37.28
C GLN A 134 8.96 -1.70 -36.88
N PRO A 135 8.49 -2.67 -36.06
CA PRO A 135 9.33 -3.77 -35.57
C PRO A 135 9.86 -4.62 -36.73
N ARG A 136 11.15 -4.97 -36.66
CA ARG A 136 11.90 -5.75 -37.68
C ARG A 136 11.92 -5.14 -39.09
N THR A 137 11.70 -3.83 -39.24
CA THR A 137 11.90 -3.12 -40.51
C THR A 137 13.01 -2.09 -40.41
N SER A 138 13.56 -1.74 -41.57
CA SER A 138 14.55 -0.68 -41.71
C SER A 138 14.19 0.29 -42.84
N GLU A 139 14.82 1.45 -42.80
CA GLU A 139 14.81 2.47 -43.84
C GLU A 139 16.23 2.97 -44.09
N GLN A 140 16.44 3.64 -45.23
CA GLN A 140 17.70 4.32 -45.52
C GLN A 140 17.70 5.72 -44.86
N TYR A 141 18.68 5.96 -43.98
CA TYR A 141 18.92 7.25 -43.34
C TYR A 141 19.93 8.07 -44.13
N HIS A 142 19.62 9.33 -44.42
CA HIS A 142 20.53 10.22 -45.13
C HIS A 142 21.53 10.86 -44.16
N LEU A 143 22.81 10.50 -44.30
CA LEU A 143 23.86 10.99 -43.39
C LEU A 143 24.09 12.51 -43.55
N PRO A 144 24.53 13.23 -42.50
CA PRO A 144 25.05 14.59 -42.64
C PRO A 144 26.27 14.61 -43.56
N ARG A 145 26.45 15.68 -44.35
CA ARG A 145 27.51 15.80 -45.38
C ARG A 145 28.92 15.47 -44.87
N ARG A 146 29.24 15.83 -43.62
CA ARG A 146 30.54 15.54 -42.99
C ARG A 146 30.76 14.04 -42.82
N ILE A 147 29.76 13.33 -42.31
CA ILE A 147 29.78 11.87 -42.14
C ILE A 147 29.73 11.15 -43.50
N GLN A 148 29.07 11.70 -44.53
CA GLN A 148 29.09 11.10 -45.87
C GLN A 148 30.51 10.94 -46.44
N ALA A 149 31.39 11.92 -46.20
CA ALA A 149 32.78 11.86 -46.64
C ALA A 149 33.57 10.74 -45.92
N LEU A 150 33.35 10.57 -44.62
CA LEU A 150 33.94 9.48 -43.83
C LEU A 150 33.37 8.11 -44.20
N GLN A 151 32.05 8.02 -44.38
CA GLN A 151 31.36 6.78 -44.75
C GLN A 151 31.73 6.32 -46.17
N GLY A 152 31.89 7.25 -47.11
CA GLY A 152 31.99 6.96 -48.54
C GLY A 152 30.64 6.62 -49.19
N ALA A 153 29.54 6.86 -48.47
CA ALA A 153 28.17 6.63 -48.93
C ALA A 153 27.23 7.73 -48.40
N THR A 154 26.14 7.99 -49.12
CA THR A 154 25.14 9.01 -48.74
C THR A 154 24.13 8.53 -47.70
N HIS A 155 23.99 7.20 -47.52
CA HIS A 155 22.99 6.59 -46.65
C HIS A 155 23.55 5.41 -45.84
N VAL A 156 22.87 5.09 -44.74
CA VAL A 156 23.07 3.89 -43.90
C VAL A 156 21.72 3.33 -43.45
N THR A 157 21.69 2.08 -43.00
CA THR A 157 20.47 1.44 -42.48
C THR A 157 20.06 2.06 -41.13
N PHE A 158 18.77 2.36 -41.00
CA PHE A 158 18.13 2.89 -39.80
C PHE A 158 16.85 2.11 -39.48
N GLY A 159 16.74 1.54 -38.29
CA GLY A 159 15.57 0.76 -37.88
C GLY A 159 15.92 -0.44 -36.99
N ASP A 160 15.02 -1.41 -36.95
CA ASP A 160 15.11 -2.59 -36.08
C ASP A 160 15.77 -3.76 -36.82
N ALA A 161 17.10 -3.74 -36.85
CA ALA A 161 17.97 -4.71 -37.52
C ALA A 161 19.07 -5.21 -36.56
N VAL A 162 19.84 -6.22 -36.98
CA VAL A 162 20.91 -6.83 -36.19
C VAL A 162 22.22 -6.85 -36.98
N VAL A 163 23.37 -6.87 -36.29
CA VAL A 163 24.69 -6.96 -36.93
C VAL A 163 25.14 -8.41 -36.93
N SER A 164 25.61 -8.89 -38.07
CA SER A 164 26.08 -10.27 -38.26
C SER A 164 27.55 -10.24 -38.62
N THR A 165 28.36 -10.93 -37.82
CA THR A 165 29.77 -11.18 -38.07
C THR A 165 29.96 -12.61 -38.62
N PRO A 166 31.16 -13.03 -39.06
CA PRO A 166 31.39 -14.40 -39.51
C PRO A 166 31.26 -15.44 -38.38
N ASP A 167 31.45 -15.00 -37.13
CA ASP A 167 31.53 -15.81 -35.92
C ASP A 167 30.29 -15.71 -35.00
N THR A 168 29.52 -14.62 -35.03
CA THR A 168 28.34 -14.43 -34.16
C THR A 168 27.31 -13.42 -34.72
N CYS A 169 26.27 -13.10 -33.95
CA CYS A 169 25.27 -12.09 -34.29
C CYS A 169 24.82 -11.31 -33.06
N ILE A 170 24.71 -9.98 -33.23
CA ILE A 170 24.58 -8.98 -32.16
C ILE A 170 23.31 -8.15 -32.39
N GLY A 171 22.47 -8.03 -31.36
CA GLY A 171 21.26 -7.22 -31.35
C GLY A 171 21.31 -6.16 -30.25
N ALA A 172 20.65 -5.02 -30.49
CA ALA A 172 20.59 -3.90 -29.55
C ALA A 172 19.19 -3.74 -28.94
N GLU A 173 19.11 -3.77 -27.62
CA GLU A 173 17.97 -3.44 -26.77
C GLU A 173 18.30 -2.12 -26.04
N THR A 174 17.31 -1.29 -25.69
CA THR A 174 17.59 0.00 -25.03
C THR A 174 16.74 0.22 -23.78
N CYS A 175 17.40 0.22 -22.61
CA CYS A 175 16.84 0.51 -21.29
C CYS A 175 15.46 -0.15 -21.04
N GLU A 176 14.40 0.65 -21.14
CA GLU A 176 13.00 0.29 -20.91
C GLU A 176 12.53 -0.93 -21.72
N GLU A 177 13.11 -1.16 -22.90
CA GLU A 177 12.78 -2.31 -23.76
C GLU A 177 12.88 -3.66 -23.01
N LEU A 178 13.84 -3.81 -22.09
CA LEU A 178 13.99 -4.97 -21.18
C LEU A 178 12.79 -5.17 -20.24
N PHE A 179 12.16 -4.09 -19.78
CA PHE A 179 11.10 -4.11 -18.77
C PHE A 179 9.72 -4.36 -19.39
N THR A 180 9.61 -4.29 -20.72
CA THR A 180 8.38 -4.58 -21.44
C THR A 180 8.03 -6.08 -21.45
N PRO A 181 6.74 -6.46 -21.41
CA PRO A 181 6.34 -7.88 -21.44
C PRO A 181 6.72 -8.65 -22.72
N ASP A 182 6.97 -7.92 -23.82
CA ASP A 182 7.27 -8.45 -25.16
C ASP A 182 8.65 -7.94 -25.63
N SER A 183 9.67 -8.19 -24.80
CA SER A 183 10.99 -7.56 -24.92
C SER A 183 11.74 -7.99 -26.21
N PRO A 184 12.42 -7.07 -26.92
CA PRO A 184 13.15 -7.36 -28.16
C PRO A 184 14.13 -8.53 -28.07
N HIS A 185 14.84 -8.72 -26.95
CA HIS A 185 15.82 -9.80 -26.80
C HIS A 185 15.22 -11.21 -26.98
N THR A 186 13.94 -11.41 -26.68
CA THR A 186 13.26 -12.71 -26.89
C THR A 186 13.09 -13.00 -28.38
N HIS A 187 12.68 -12.00 -29.17
CA HIS A 187 12.56 -12.10 -30.63
C HIS A 187 13.93 -12.28 -31.31
N MET A 188 14.92 -11.49 -30.90
CA MET A 188 16.30 -11.59 -31.38
C MET A 188 16.90 -12.98 -31.09
N SER A 189 16.69 -13.53 -29.88
CA SER A 189 17.14 -14.88 -29.53
C SER A 189 16.48 -15.97 -30.40
N LEU A 190 15.19 -15.82 -30.73
CA LEU A 190 14.48 -16.76 -31.63
C LEU A 190 14.94 -16.67 -33.09
N ASP A 191 15.49 -15.53 -33.56
CA ASP A 191 16.18 -15.45 -34.85
C ASP A 191 17.63 -15.98 -34.79
N GLY A 192 18.17 -16.21 -33.59
CA GLY A 192 19.53 -16.72 -33.38
C GLY A 192 20.59 -15.65 -33.11
N VAL A 193 20.21 -14.46 -32.65
CA VAL A 193 21.15 -13.48 -32.08
C VAL A 193 21.74 -14.04 -30.80
N GLU A 194 23.07 -14.05 -30.66
CA GLU A 194 23.79 -14.67 -29.53
C GLU A 194 24.19 -13.64 -28.47
N VAL A 195 24.49 -12.41 -28.89
CA VAL A 195 24.88 -11.29 -28.04
C VAL A 195 23.80 -10.20 -28.08
N ILE A 196 23.30 -9.81 -26.91
CA ILE A 196 22.38 -8.68 -26.74
C ILE A 196 23.13 -7.56 -26.03
N THR A 197 23.09 -6.36 -26.59
CA THR A 197 23.59 -5.14 -25.95
C THR A 197 22.41 -4.33 -25.42
N ASN A 198 22.39 -4.03 -24.12
CA ASN A 198 21.46 -3.10 -23.51
C ASN A 198 22.20 -1.86 -23.05
N SER A 199 21.72 -0.73 -23.55
CA SER A 199 22.20 0.58 -23.14
C SER A 199 21.15 1.32 -22.34
N SER A 200 21.55 1.89 -21.20
CA SER A 200 20.65 2.50 -20.22
C SER A 200 21.05 3.89 -19.75
N GLY A 201 20.03 4.72 -19.50
CA GLY A 201 20.04 5.89 -18.62
C GLY A 201 19.20 5.60 -17.37
N SER A 202 19.54 4.53 -16.64
CA SER A 202 18.73 4.03 -15.53
C SER A 202 19.14 4.66 -14.21
N HIS A 203 18.34 5.62 -13.73
CA HIS A 203 18.59 6.30 -12.46
C HIS A 203 18.40 5.38 -11.25
N PHE A 204 19.12 5.71 -10.17
CA PHE A 204 19.07 5.04 -8.87
C PHE A 204 17.67 5.07 -8.25
N THR A 205 17.33 4.01 -7.54
CA THR A 205 16.23 3.97 -6.57
C THR A 205 16.60 2.93 -5.53
N LEU A 206 16.33 3.19 -4.24
CA LEU A 206 16.73 2.33 -3.14
C LEU A 206 16.25 0.88 -3.37
N ARG A 207 17.16 -0.10 -3.30
CA ARG A 207 16.95 -1.54 -3.52
C ARG A 207 16.61 -1.97 -4.96
N LYS A 208 16.59 -1.06 -5.96
CA LYS A 208 16.15 -1.35 -7.35
C LYS A 208 17.09 -2.26 -8.15
N LEU A 209 18.37 -2.33 -7.79
CA LEU A 209 19.35 -3.19 -8.50
C LEU A 209 18.90 -4.66 -8.54
N ASN A 210 18.26 -5.15 -7.48
CA ASN A 210 17.69 -6.51 -7.41
C ASN A 210 16.75 -6.80 -8.59
N THR A 211 15.82 -5.89 -8.87
CA THR A 211 14.83 -6.05 -9.96
C THR A 211 15.50 -5.98 -11.34
N ARG A 212 16.45 -5.06 -11.53
CA ARG A 212 17.23 -4.95 -12.77
C ARG A 212 17.98 -6.25 -13.05
N LEU A 213 18.70 -6.77 -12.05
CA LEU A 213 19.48 -7.99 -12.20
C LEU A 213 18.58 -9.21 -12.49
N GLN A 214 17.50 -9.38 -11.72
CA GLN A 214 16.56 -10.48 -11.89
C GLN A 214 15.97 -10.53 -13.32
N LEU A 215 15.63 -9.39 -13.91
CA LEU A 215 15.11 -9.34 -15.29
C LEU A 215 16.17 -9.75 -16.32
N ILE A 216 17.42 -9.31 -16.16
CA ILE A 216 18.52 -9.69 -17.06
C ILE A 216 18.86 -11.18 -16.91
N THR A 217 18.96 -11.69 -15.68
CA THR A 217 19.30 -13.11 -15.41
C THR A 217 18.18 -14.04 -15.85
N GLU A 218 16.90 -13.71 -15.60
CA GLU A 218 15.79 -14.55 -16.07
C GLU A 218 15.57 -14.44 -17.59
N GLY A 219 15.79 -13.26 -18.19
CA GLY A 219 15.76 -13.08 -19.64
C GLY A 219 16.80 -13.94 -20.35
N THR A 220 18.05 -13.96 -19.85
CA THR A 220 19.14 -14.79 -20.38
C THR A 220 19.01 -16.27 -20.00
N ARG A 221 18.51 -16.61 -18.82
CA ARG A 221 18.23 -18.01 -18.43
C ARG A 221 17.13 -18.63 -19.30
N LYS A 222 16.06 -17.89 -19.58
CA LYS A 222 14.96 -18.31 -20.45
C LYS A 222 15.40 -18.44 -21.91
N ASN A 223 16.15 -17.46 -22.42
CA ASN A 223 16.44 -17.32 -23.85
C ASN A 223 17.83 -17.80 -24.27
N GLY A 224 18.76 -18.08 -23.34
CA GLY A 224 20.18 -18.28 -23.60
C GLY A 224 20.86 -17.07 -24.25
N GLY A 225 22.18 -17.00 -24.19
CA GLY A 225 22.97 -15.92 -24.81
C GLY A 225 23.73 -15.05 -23.82
N ILE A 226 24.52 -14.16 -24.39
CA ILE A 226 25.33 -13.16 -23.68
C ILE A 226 24.54 -11.84 -23.68
N TYR A 227 24.46 -11.18 -22.52
CA TYR A 227 23.80 -9.90 -22.35
C TYR A 227 24.76 -8.90 -21.70
N LEU A 228 25.08 -7.84 -22.43
CA LEU A 228 25.87 -6.72 -21.95
C LEU A 228 24.92 -5.61 -21.52
N TYR A 229 25.08 -5.13 -20.29
CA TYR A 229 24.34 -3.98 -19.78
C TYR A 229 25.31 -2.83 -19.53
N ALA A 230 25.09 -1.67 -20.16
CA ALA A 230 25.82 -0.42 -19.94
C ALA A 230 24.88 0.63 -19.35
N ASN A 231 25.36 1.45 -18.42
CA ASN A 231 24.54 2.45 -17.76
C ASN A 231 25.34 3.71 -17.42
N GLN A 232 24.68 4.86 -17.36
CA GLN A 232 25.30 6.09 -16.89
C GLN A 232 25.59 5.96 -15.38
N GLN A 233 26.62 6.64 -14.87
CA GLN A 233 26.98 6.63 -13.45
C GLN A 233 27.29 8.04 -12.97
N GLY A 234 26.67 8.53 -11.89
CA GLY A 234 26.91 9.90 -11.40
C GLY A 234 25.69 10.81 -11.46
N CYS A 235 25.85 12.07 -11.09
CA CYS A 235 24.85 13.14 -11.27
C CYS A 235 25.11 13.88 -12.60
N ASP A 236 24.13 13.91 -13.52
CA ASP A 236 24.36 14.43 -14.88
C ASP A 236 23.82 15.83 -15.17
N GLY A 237 23.37 16.55 -14.15
CA GLY A 237 22.90 17.94 -14.25
C GLY A 237 21.57 18.21 -13.55
N ASP A 238 20.86 17.17 -13.09
CA ASP A 238 19.62 17.31 -12.32
C ASP A 238 19.71 16.64 -10.93
N ARG A 239 18.58 16.25 -10.34
CA ARG A 239 18.47 15.63 -9.02
C ARG A 239 18.61 14.10 -9.02
N LEU A 240 18.78 13.49 -10.18
CA LEU A 240 18.95 12.06 -10.33
C LEU A 240 20.43 11.70 -10.18
N TYR A 241 20.68 10.57 -9.52
CA TYR A 241 21.96 9.89 -9.60
C TYR A 241 21.75 8.65 -10.46
N TYR A 242 22.61 8.42 -11.44
CA TYR A 242 22.62 7.18 -12.24
C TYR A 242 23.57 6.19 -11.57
N ASP A 243 23.12 4.96 -11.38
CA ASP A 243 23.79 4.00 -10.50
C ASP A 243 24.66 2.97 -11.22
N GLY A 244 25.07 3.25 -12.46
CA GLY A 244 26.01 2.43 -13.21
C GLY A 244 25.67 0.95 -13.15
N CYS A 245 26.55 0.17 -12.51
CA CYS A 245 26.47 -1.27 -12.39
C CYS A 245 26.40 -1.98 -13.76
N ALA A 246 27.19 -1.50 -14.73
CA ALA A 246 27.44 -2.21 -15.98
C ALA A 246 27.86 -3.67 -15.72
N MET A 247 27.36 -4.61 -16.50
CA MET A 247 27.52 -6.05 -16.24
C MET A 247 27.49 -6.89 -17.52
N VAL A 248 28.08 -8.08 -17.44
CA VAL A 248 27.99 -9.11 -18.48
C VAL A 248 27.37 -10.36 -17.85
N VAL A 249 26.32 -10.88 -18.48
CA VAL A 249 25.54 -12.04 -18.04
C VAL A 249 25.51 -13.06 -19.17
N VAL A 250 25.74 -14.34 -18.85
CA VAL A 250 25.75 -15.45 -19.82
C VAL A 250 24.80 -16.52 -19.33
N ASN A 251 23.79 -16.86 -20.13
CA ASN A 251 22.83 -17.95 -19.85
C ASN A 251 22.12 -17.90 -18.47
N GLY A 252 22.06 -16.71 -17.84
CA GLY A 252 21.49 -16.49 -16.51
C GLY A 252 22.50 -16.26 -15.38
N GLU A 253 23.79 -16.43 -15.65
CA GLU A 253 24.87 -16.30 -14.68
C GLU A 253 25.69 -15.02 -14.91
N VAL A 254 26.03 -14.30 -13.83
CA VAL A 254 26.78 -13.03 -13.92
C VAL A 254 28.27 -13.35 -13.93
N VAL A 255 28.96 -12.91 -14.99
CA VAL A 255 30.40 -13.15 -15.21
C VAL A 255 31.26 -11.90 -15.08
N ALA A 256 30.65 -10.71 -15.12
CA ALA A 256 31.32 -9.45 -14.79
C ALA A 256 30.30 -8.41 -14.25
N GLN A 257 30.71 -7.60 -13.27
CA GLN A 257 29.89 -6.54 -12.65
C GLN A 257 30.77 -5.36 -12.22
N GLY A 258 30.47 -4.16 -12.70
CA GLY A 258 31.08 -2.90 -12.29
C GLY A 258 30.45 -2.31 -11.02
N SER A 259 30.98 -1.17 -10.59
CA SER A 259 30.52 -0.48 -9.38
C SER A 259 29.12 0.11 -9.56
N GLN A 260 28.30 0.07 -8.51
CA GLN A 260 27.03 0.80 -8.47
C GLN A 260 27.29 2.30 -8.20
N PHE A 261 28.21 2.59 -7.29
CA PHE A 261 28.61 3.95 -6.91
C PHE A 261 30.13 4.09 -7.05
N SER A 262 30.59 5.13 -7.73
CA SER A 262 32.02 5.41 -7.90
C SER A 262 32.26 6.90 -8.13
N LEU A 263 33.50 7.34 -7.90
CA LEU A 263 34.01 8.67 -8.28
C LEU A 263 34.85 8.62 -9.58
N ASN A 264 34.89 7.46 -10.25
CA ASN A 264 35.54 7.32 -11.54
C ASN A 264 34.64 7.89 -12.64
N ASP A 265 35.17 8.77 -13.50
CA ASP A 265 34.42 9.30 -14.66
C ASP A 265 34.25 8.24 -15.77
N VAL A 266 35.08 7.19 -15.75
CA VAL A 266 35.07 6.04 -16.66
C VAL A 266 35.37 4.77 -15.86
N GLU A 267 34.52 3.76 -15.97
CA GLU A 267 34.78 2.40 -15.47
C GLU A 267 34.37 1.39 -16.55
N VAL A 268 35.32 0.61 -17.07
CA VAL A 268 35.09 -0.43 -18.07
C VAL A 268 35.10 -1.81 -17.41
N VAL A 269 34.11 -2.62 -17.79
CA VAL A 269 33.88 -3.97 -17.30
C VAL A 269 33.99 -4.92 -18.49
N THR A 270 34.91 -5.88 -18.44
CA THR A 270 35.16 -6.83 -19.54
C THR A 270 34.95 -8.27 -19.12
N ALA A 271 34.51 -9.10 -20.07
CA ALA A 271 34.47 -10.55 -19.92
C ALA A 271 34.97 -11.22 -21.22
N THR A 272 35.81 -12.24 -21.09
CA THR A 272 35.97 -13.28 -22.13
C THR A 272 34.85 -14.31 -21.94
N VAL A 273 34.09 -14.61 -22.99
CA VAL A 273 32.94 -15.54 -22.97
C VAL A 273 33.01 -16.50 -24.15
N ASP A 274 32.43 -17.69 -24.00
CA ASP A 274 32.41 -18.74 -25.03
C ASP A 274 31.09 -18.75 -25.79
N LEU A 275 31.15 -18.62 -27.13
CA LEU A 275 29.98 -18.69 -28.00
C LEU A 275 29.39 -20.11 -28.07
N GLU A 276 30.21 -21.16 -27.91
CA GLU A 276 29.72 -22.53 -27.89
C GLU A 276 28.94 -22.86 -26.62
N GLU A 277 29.20 -22.19 -25.50
CA GLU A 277 28.38 -22.31 -24.29
C GLU A 277 26.93 -21.85 -24.57
N VAL A 278 26.78 -20.72 -25.27
CA VAL A 278 25.47 -20.22 -25.74
C VAL A 278 24.81 -21.19 -26.71
N ARG A 279 25.55 -21.73 -27.68
CA ARG A 279 25.04 -22.68 -28.68
C ARG A 279 24.55 -23.97 -28.02
N ALA A 280 25.36 -24.54 -27.13
CA ALA A 280 25.05 -25.74 -26.35
C ALA A 280 23.83 -25.52 -25.42
N TYR A 281 23.78 -24.40 -24.71
CA TYR A 281 22.63 -24.04 -23.86
C TYR A 281 21.31 -23.96 -24.67
N ARG A 282 21.41 -23.52 -25.93
CA ARG A 282 20.28 -23.38 -26.86
C ARG A 282 19.88 -24.68 -27.58
N CYS A 283 20.58 -25.80 -27.38
CA CYS A 283 20.27 -27.09 -28.03
C CYS A 283 18.95 -27.77 -27.60
N SER A 284 18.21 -27.23 -26.62
CA SER A 284 16.91 -27.78 -26.21
C SER A 284 15.92 -27.87 -27.37
N MET A 285 15.41 -29.08 -27.65
CA MET A 285 14.51 -29.34 -28.80
C MET A 285 13.26 -28.45 -28.81
N SER A 286 12.66 -28.18 -27.64
CA SER A 286 11.49 -27.30 -27.52
C SER A 286 11.80 -25.85 -27.90
N ARG A 287 13.04 -25.40 -27.69
CA ARG A 287 13.52 -24.08 -28.10
C ARG A 287 13.89 -24.06 -29.58
N GLY A 288 14.58 -25.10 -30.08
CA GLY A 288 14.89 -25.26 -31.50
C GLY A 288 13.63 -25.27 -32.37
N PHE A 289 12.57 -25.95 -31.95
CA PHE A 289 11.27 -25.97 -32.64
C PHE A 289 10.60 -24.60 -32.68
N GLN A 290 10.68 -23.81 -31.60
CA GLN A 290 10.15 -22.44 -31.58
C GLN A 290 10.95 -21.49 -32.48
N ALA A 291 12.29 -21.59 -32.47
CA ALA A 291 13.16 -20.79 -33.33
C ALA A 291 12.95 -21.13 -34.83
N ALA A 292 12.82 -22.42 -35.17
CA ALA A 292 12.55 -22.87 -36.53
C ALA A 292 11.19 -22.38 -37.08
N ASN A 293 10.15 -22.35 -36.23
CA ASN A 293 8.83 -21.84 -36.57
C ASN A 293 8.67 -20.32 -36.35
N SER A 294 9.75 -19.61 -35.97
CA SER A 294 9.71 -18.18 -35.67
C SER A 294 9.59 -17.33 -36.94
N ASN A 295 8.55 -16.50 -36.99
CA ASN A 295 8.38 -15.45 -37.99
C ASN A 295 9.13 -14.15 -37.64
N TYR A 296 9.87 -14.11 -36.51
CA TYR A 296 10.64 -12.94 -36.09
C TYR A 296 11.97 -12.86 -36.86
N LYS A 297 11.91 -12.55 -38.16
CA LYS A 297 13.10 -12.38 -39.00
C LYS A 297 13.62 -10.95 -38.94
N TYR A 298 14.91 -10.78 -38.69
CA TYR A 298 15.59 -9.49 -38.67
C TYR A 298 16.42 -9.28 -39.94
N GLU A 299 16.54 -8.03 -40.39
CA GLU A 299 17.57 -7.67 -41.37
C GLU A 299 18.96 -7.82 -40.72
N ARG A 300 19.89 -8.47 -41.43
CA ARG A 300 21.25 -8.75 -40.93
C ARG A 300 22.28 -7.91 -41.69
N ILE A 301 22.81 -6.91 -41.01
CA ILE A 301 23.92 -6.10 -41.51
C ILE A 301 25.21 -6.92 -41.41
N GLN A 302 25.68 -7.41 -42.56
CA GLN A 302 26.85 -8.26 -42.65
C GLN A 302 28.15 -7.44 -42.55
N THR A 303 29.11 -7.91 -41.77
CA THR A 303 30.49 -7.40 -41.74
C THR A 303 31.48 -8.56 -41.76
N ALA A 304 32.68 -8.32 -42.29
CA ALA A 304 33.78 -9.29 -42.34
C ALA A 304 34.65 -9.29 -41.07
N PHE A 305 34.31 -8.48 -40.07
CA PHE A 305 35.02 -8.39 -38.78
C PHE A 305 34.54 -9.48 -37.83
N GLU A 306 35.47 -10.21 -37.22
CA GLU A 306 35.23 -11.25 -36.22
C GLU A 306 35.39 -10.65 -34.81
N LEU A 307 34.56 -11.08 -33.85
CA LEU A 307 34.67 -10.72 -32.43
C LEU A 307 35.62 -11.65 -31.68
N SER A 308 35.77 -12.88 -32.16
CA SER A 308 36.83 -13.80 -31.80
C SER A 308 38.15 -13.34 -32.41
N ASP A 309 39.24 -13.64 -31.72
CA ASP A 309 40.58 -13.41 -32.23
C ASP A 309 41.24 -14.76 -32.54
N PRO A 310 41.63 -15.06 -33.79
CA PRO A 310 42.18 -16.36 -34.17
C PRO A 310 43.45 -16.76 -33.39
N GLU A 311 44.21 -15.81 -32.85
CA GLU A 311 45.35 -16.11 -31.97
C GLU A 311 44.88 -16.51 -30.56
N MET A 312 43.79 -15.91 -30.07
CA MET A 312 43.22 -16.23 -28.75
C MET A 312 42.48 -17.58 -28.73
N ASP A 313 41.83 -17.99 -29.82
CA ASP A 313 41.16 -19.31 -29.91
C ASP A 313 42.14 -20.49 -29.81
N MET A 314 43.42 -20.26 -30.09
CA MET A 314 44.50 -21.26 -29.99
C MET A 314 45.25 -21.22 -28.65
N ASP A 315 44.98 -20.23 -27.79
CA ASP A 315 45.63 -20.07 -26.49
C ASP A 315 44.95 -20.91 -25.40
N LEU A 316 45.51 -22.10 -25.15
CA LEU A 316 45.05 -23.02 -24.11
C LEU A 316 45.17 -22.48 -22.67
N THR A 317 45.80 -21.32 -22.46
CA THR A 317 45.88 -20.68 -21.13
C THR A 317 44.70 -19.73 -20.87
N ARG A 318 43.96 -19.33 -21.91
CA ARG A 318 42.78 -18.48 -21.79
C ARG A 318 41.56 -19.31 -21.41
N THR A 319 40.76 -18.80 -20.47
CA THR A 319 39.50 -19.42 -20.04
C THR A 319 38.36 -18.41 -20.08
N PRO A 320 37.10 -18.86 -20.23
CA PRO A 320 35.93 -18.02 -19.98
C PRO A 320 35.96 -17.37 -18.58
N SER A 321 35.28 -16.24 -18.48
CA SER A 321 35.13 -15.50 -17.22
C SER A 321 34.25 -16.29 -16.27
N ILE A 322 34.71 -16.51 -15.04
CA ILE A 322 34.05 -17.42 -14.09
C ILE A 322 32.80 -16.75 -13.50
N PRO A 323 31.62 -17.41 -13.50
CA PRO A 323 30.44 -16.94 -12.79
C PRO A 323 30.67 -16.65 -11.31
N PHE A 324 30.04 -15.60 -10.79
CA PHE A 324 30.09 -15.27 -9.36
C PHE A 324 28.76 -14.71 -8.83
N THR A 325 28.60 -14.74 -7.51
CA THR A 325 27.40 -14.19 -6.86
C THR A 325 27.38 -12.66 -6.96
N PRO A 326 26.33 -12.05 -7.54
CA PRO A 326 26.22 -10.60 -7.71
C PRO A 326 26.37 -9.85 -6.39
N ARG A 327 27.11 -8.73 -6.44
CA ARG A 327 27.31 -7.84 -5.29
C ARG A 327 26.12 -6.91 -5.13
N TYR A 328 25.64 -6.78 -3.90
CA TYR A 328 24.60 -5.84 -3.49
C TYR A 328 25.06 -5.05 -2.26
N HIS A 329 24.57 -3.82 -2.15
CA HIS A 329 24.77 -2.97 -0.98
C HIS A 329 23.59 -3.11 0.00
N SER A 330 23.85 -2.87 1.29
CA SER A 330 22.76 -2.67 2.25
C SER A 330 22.01 -1.36 1.94
N PRO A 331 20.75 -1.17 2.34
CA PRO A 331 20.06 0.10 2.13
C PRO A 331 20.75 1.31 2.78
N GLU A 332 21.44 1.09 3.90
CA GLU A 332 22.25 2.09 4.60
C GLU A 332 23.52 2.44 3.81
N GLU A 333 24.20 1.44 3.22
CA GLU A 333 25.30 1.64 2.28
C GLU A 333 24.84 2.36 1.00
N GLU A 334 23.72 1.94 0.40
CA GLU A 334 23.15 2.61 -0.77
C GLU A 334 22.88 4.11 -0.49
N ILE A 335 22.38 4.45 0.71
CA ILE A 335 22.23 5.84 1.15
C ILE A 335 23.58 6.54 1.25
N ALA A 336 24.55 5.94 1.93
CA ALA A 336 25.88 6.50 2.16
C ALA A 336 26.64 6.78 0.85
N LEU A 337 26.59 5.85 -0.10
CA LEU A 337 27.35 5.86 -1.34
C LEU A 337 26.68 6.73 -2.41
N CYS A 338 25.37 6.55 -2.65
CA CYS A 338 24.63 7.32 -3.66
C CYS A 338 24.68 8.83 -3.37
N SER A 339 24.35 9.22 -2.14
CA SER A 339 24.36 10.64 -1.75
C SER A 339 25.78 11.20 -1.68
N GLY A 340 26.77 10.39 -1.28
CA GLY A 340 28.17 10.78 -1.28
C GLY A 340 28.69 11.11 -2.69
N CYS A 341 28.50 10.21 -3.65
CA CYS A 341 28.90 10.42 -5.04
C CYS A 341 28.11 11.55 -5.70
N TYR A 342 26.79 11.66 -5.46
CA TYR A 342 25.98 12.75 -6.00
C TYR A 342 26.48 14.12 -5.53
N LEU A 343 26.77 14.29 -4.24
CA LEU A 343 27.30 15.56 -3.72
C LEU A 343 28.70 15.87 -4.29
N TRP A 344 29.56 14.86 -4.46
CA TRP A 344 30.86 15.09 -5.10
C TRP A 344 30.71 15.63 -6.53
N ASP A 345 29.86 14.99 -7.34
CA ASP A 345 29.56 15.45 -8.70
C ASP A 345 28.96 16.85 -8.73
N TYR A 346 27.99 17.12 -7.84
CA TYR A 346 27.37 18.43 -7.76
C TYR A 346 28.40 19.52 -7.40
N LEU A 347 29.20 19.31 -6.35
CA LEU A 347 30.22 20.24 -5.89
C LEU A 347 31.28 20.51 -6.98
N ARG A 348 31.83 19.45 -7.58
CA ARG A 348 32.90 19.61 -8.59
C ARG A 348 32.40 20.33 -9.84
N ARG A 349 31.15 20.09 -10.28
CA ARG A 349 30.55 20.65 -11.51
C ARG A 349 30.05 22.09 -11.34
N CYS A 350 29.44 22.43 -10.20
CA CYS A 350 28.89 23.79 -9.99
C CYS A 350 29.94 24.86 -9.68
N GLY A 351 31.17 24.48 -9.32
CA GLY A 351 32.30 25.40 -9.17
C GLY A 351 32.32 26.25 -7.88
N VAL A 352 31.41 25.99 -6.93
CA VAL A 352 31.36 26.67 -5.62
C VAL A 352 32.49 26.22 -4.68
N ALA A 353 32.64 26.89 -3.53
CA ALA A 353 33.70 26.60 -2.57
C ALA A 353 33.42 25.41 -1.63
N GLY A 354 32.16 24.98 -1.51
CA GLY A 354 31.75 23.93 -0.57
C GLY A 354 30.26 23.97 -0.21
N TYR A 355 29.95 23.45 0.97
CA TYR A 355 28.61 23.30 1.53
C TYR A 355 28.45 24.03 2.87
N LEU A 356 27.21 24.43 3.15
CA LEU A 356 26.73 24.86 4.46
C LEU A 356 25.47 24.07 4.85
N VAL A 357 25.38 23.56 6.08
CA VAL A 357 24.12 23.04 6.63
C VAL A 357 23.70 23.77 7.92
N PRO A 358 22.42 24.15 8.06
CA PRO A 358 21.80 24.46 9.35
C PRO A 358 21.76 23.19 10.23
N LEU A 359 22.70 23.05 11.16
CA LEU A 359 22.82 21.86 12.01
C LEU A 359 22.05 22.07 13.30
N SER A 360 20.93 21.35 13.49
CA SER A 360 19.97 21.61 14.57
C SER A 360 20.17 20.75 15.83
N GLY A 361 21.05 19.75 15.80
CA GLY A 361 21.14 18.74 16.87
C GLY A 361 20.01 17.69 16.82
N GLY A 362 19.19 17.70 15.76
CA GLY A 362 18.19 16.69 15.42
C GLY A 362 18.65 15.76 14.28
N ILE A 363 18.00 14.59 14.18
CA ILE A 363 18.48 13.46 13.36
C ILE A 363 18.59 13.74 11.85
N ASP A 364 17.75 14.60 11.29
CA ASP A 364 17.75 14.83 9.83
C ASP A 364 18.94 15.69 9.40
N SER A 365 19.21 16.79 10.11
CA SER A 365 20.41 17.61 9.88
C SER A 365 21.70 16.85 10.20
N CYS A 366 21.65 15.92 11.16
CA CYS A 366 22.70 14.96 11.45
C CYS A 366 22.95 14.00 10.28
N ALA A 367 21.90 13.44 9.67
CA ALA A 367 22.02 12.59 8.47
C ALA A 367 22.60 13.37 7.28
N THR A 368 22.14 14.60 7.04
CA THR A 368 22.72 15.50 6.02
C THR A 368 24.22 15.72 6.25
N ALA A 369 24.65 16.00 7.49
CA ALA A 369 26.07 16.18 7.81
C ALA A 369 26.89 14.88 7.67
N THR A 370 26.33 13.74 8.09
CA THR A 370 26.95 12.42 7.97
C THR A 370 27.11 12.00 6.50
N ILE A 371 26.18 12.40 5.63
CA ILE A 371 26.26 12.22 4.17
C ILE A 371 27.42 13.03 3.55
N VAL A 372 27.60 14.30 3.95
CA VAL A 372 28.76 15.10 3.49
C VAL A 372 30.08 14.48 3.98
N PHE A 373 30.09 13.88 5.17
CA PHE A 373 31.25 13.13 5.65
C PHE A 373 31.47 11.83 4.86
N SER A 374 30.42 11.13 4.45
CA SER A 374 30.49 9.96 3.54
C SER A 374 31.18 10.35 2.21
N MET A 375 30.76 11.45 1.60
CA MET A 375 31.44 12.03 0.42
C MET A 375 32.93 12.25 0.69
N CYS A 376 33.30 12.87 1.82
CA CYS A 376 34.70 13.12 2.17
C CYS A 376 35.50 11.81 2.33
N ARG A 377 34.90 10.74 2.86
CA ARG A 377 35.54 9.41 2.95
C ARG A 377 35.83 8.84 1.56
N LEU A 378 34.83 8.83 0.67
CA LEU A 378 34.96 8.33 -0.69
C LEU A 378 36.02 9.09 -1.51
N VAL A 379 36.05 10.42 -1.38
CA VAL A 379 37.04 11.27 -2.05
C VAL A 379 38.47 10.95 -1.56
N ILE A 380 38.67 10.79 -0.26
CA ILE A 380 39.99 10.46 0.31
C ILE A 380 40.41 9.02 -0.04
N GLU A 381 39.47 8.09 -0.14
CA GLU A 381 39.73 6.74 -0.65
C GLU A 381 40.18 6.76 -2.12
N ALA A 382 39.47 7.50 -2.98
CA ALA A 382 39.86 7.69 -4.38
C ALA A 382 41.21 8.41 -4.55
N VAL A 383 41.53 9.39 -3.70
CA VAL A 383 42.86 10.02 -3.64
C VAL A 383 43.94 9.00 -3.26
N LYS A 384 43.69 8.13 -2.27
CA LYS A 384 44.62 7.07 -1.85
C LYS A 384 44.77 5.98 -2.91
N ALA A 385 43.73 5.71 -3.70
CA ALA A 385 43.77 4.84 -4.87
C ALA A 385 44.48 5.48 -6.09
N GLY A 386 44.89 6.75 -6.01
CA GLY A 386 45.61 7.44 -7.08
C GLY A 386 44.75 7.96 -8.22
N ASN A 387 43.43 8.13 -8.04
CA ASN A 387 42.54 8.68 -9.07
C ASN A 387 42.94 10.13 -9.39
N ALA A 388 43.54 10.32 -10.57
CA ALA A 388 44.11 11.61 -10.99
C ALA A 388 43.06 12.73 -11.09
N GLN A 389 41.87 12.44 -11.61
CA GLN A 389 40.77 13.41 -11.75
C GLN A 389 40.29 13.89 -10.38
N VAL A 390 40.06 12.98 -9.43
CA VAL A 390 39.65 13.33 -8.06
C VAL A 390 40.75 14.13 -7.36
N ILE A 391 42.03 13.77 -7.54
CA ILE A 391 43.16 14.53 -7.00
C ILE A 391 43.21 15.97 -7.55
N GLU A 392 42.94 16.18 -8.83
CA GLU A 392 42.88 17.52 -9.44
C GLU A 392 41.69 18.33 -8.90
N ASP A 393 40.51 17.72 -8.82
CA ASP A 393 39.31 18.35 -8.26
C ASP A 393 39.48 18.73 -6.79
N VAL A 394 40.09 17.87 -5.96
CA VAL A 394 40.40 18.22 -4.56
C VAL A 394 41.35 19.42 -4.48
N LYS A 395 42.43 19.46 -5.29
CA LYS A 395 43.34 20.63 -5.36
C LYS A 395 42.62 21.92 -5.79
N ARG A 396 41.59 21.80 -6.63
CA ARG A 396 40.79 22.93 -7.12
C ARG A 396 39.82 23.47 -6.08
N ILE A 397 39.26 22.59 -5.23
CA ILE A 397 38.18 22.90 -4.29
C ILE A 397 38.73 23.18 -2.87
N ALA A 398 39.57 22.30 -2.32
CA ALA A 398 40.13 22.39 -0.96
C ALA A 398 41.34 23.35 -0.92
N LYS A 399 41.07 24.66 -0.81
CA LYS A 399 42.07 25.74 -0.99
C LYS A 399 42.52 26.47 0.27
N TYR A 400 42.02 26.16 1.46
CA TYR A 400 42.49 26.80 2.70
C TYR A 400 43.92 26.39 3.09
N THR A 401 44.41 25.26 2.57
CA THR A 401 45.80 24.81 2.77
C THR A 401 46.47 24.41 1.46
N ASN A 402 47.77 24.67 1.34
CA ASN A 402 48.58 24.22 0.19
C ASN A 402 48.90 22.71 0.21
N LYS A 403 48.52 21.99 1.28
CA LYS A 403 48.63 20.53 1.38
C LYS A 403 47.33 19.88 0.91
N LEU A 404 47.46 18.76 0.21
CA LEU A 404 46.33 17.88 -0.09
C LEU A 404 45.84 17.24 1.23
N PRO A 405 44.52 17.21 1.51
CA PRO A 405 43.99 16.52 2.68
C PRO A 405 44.33 15.01 2.68
N GLU A 406 44.78 14.48 3.81
CA GLU A 406 45.13 13.06 4.00
C GLU A 406 44.00 12.28 4.70
N THR A 407 43.13 12.99 5.43
CA THR A 407 42.00 12.44 6.19
C THR A 407 40.65 13.00 5.72
N PRO A 408 39.55 12.24 5.87
CA PRO A 408 38.19 12.73 5.59
C PRO A 408 37.84 13.99 6.38
N GLN A 409 38.31 14.10 7.62
CA GLN A 409 38.11 15.26 8.49
C GLN A 409 38.81 16.52 7.97
N GLU A 410 40.06 16.42 7.50
CA GLU A 410 40.76 17.55 6.88
C GLU A 410 40.04 18.05 5.62
N LEU A 411 39.57 17.14 4.77
CA LEU A 411 38.79 17.50 3.58
C LEU A 411 37.45 18.14 3.98
N CYS A 412 36.76 17.56 4.96
CA CYS A 412 35.51 18.07 5.52
C CYS A 412 35.68 19.51 6.03
N ASN A 413 36.77 19.82 6.75
CA ASN A 413 37.06 21.19 7.21
C ASN A 413 37.20 22.21 6.07
N GLN A 414 37.70 21.76 4.92
CA GLN A 414 37.98 22.59 3.75
C GLN A 414 36.74 22.89 2.92
N ILE A 415 35.72 22.02 2.96
CA ILE A 415 34.57 22.11 2.05
C ILE A 415 33.22 22.10 2.76
N PHE A 416 33.15 21.86 4.06
CA PHE A 416 31.88 21.76 4.79
C PHE A 416 31.85 22.67 6.02
N HIS A 417 30.77 23.44 6.11
CA HIS A 417 30.48 24.39 7.17
C HIS A 417 29.16 23.99 7.82
N THR A 418 29.09 24.02 9.14
CA THR A 418 27.88 23.73 9.90
C THR A 418 27.53 24.95 10.73
N VAL A 419 26.25 25.31 10.82
CA VAL A 419 25.80 26.43 11.64
C VAL A 419 24.64 26.03 12.55
N TYR A 420 24.87 26.13 13.87
CA TYR A 420 23.81 26.00 14.87
C TYR A 420 23.24 27.39 15.18
N MET A 421 21.91 27.51 15.09
CA MET A 421 21.17 28.78 15.22
C MET A 421 20.13 28.67 16.33
N GLY A 422 20.60 28.86 17.57
CA GLY A 422 19.80 28.73 18.78
C GLY A 422 18.91 29.94 19.06
N MET A 423 18.01 29.77 20.01
CA MET A 423 17.30 30.84 20.71
C MET A 423 17.59 30.69 22.21
N SER A 424 18.07 31.74 22.87
CA SER A 424 18.64 31.68 24.24
C SER A 424 17.69 31.12 25.32
N LYS A 425 16.37 31.19 25.10
CA LYS A 425 15.33 30.73 26.05
C LYS A 425 14.57 29.49 25.60
N GLN A 426 14.64 29.11 24.31
CA GLN A 426 13.85 28.03 23.74
C GLN A 426 14.70 26.81 23.38
N SER A 427 15.95 27.03 22.93
CA SER A 427 16.84 25.95 22.51
C SER A 427 17.52 25.29 23.71
N SER A 428 17.57 23.96 23.70
CA SER A 428 18.20 23.18 24.76
C SER A 428 19.73 23.24 24.68
N LYS A 429 20.41 23.01 25.81
CA LYS A 429 21.87 22.89 25.81
C LYS A 429 22.32 21.62 25.10
N GLU A 430 21.45 20.61 25.14
CA GLU A 430 21.61 19.28 24.61
C GLU A 430 21.60 19.28 23.07
N THR A 431 20.68 20.00 22.40
CA THR A 431 20.72 20.14 20.93
C THR A 431 21.96 20.90 20.47
N ARG A 432 22.32 21.98 21.16
CA ARG A 432 23.53 22.79 20.90
C ARG A 432 24.81 21.97 21.05
N GLN A 433 24.92 21.17 22.11
CA GLN A 433 26.09 20.34 22.37
C GLN A 433 26.22 19.22 21.34
N ARG A 434 25.15 18.46 21.05
CA ARG A 434 25.16 17.42 20.01
C ARG A 434 25.58 17.94 18.63
N ALA A 435 25.09 19.13 18.24
CA ALA A 435 25.48 19.76 16.98
C ALA A 435 26.98 20.05 16.90
N LYS A 436 27.55 20.57 17.99
CA LYS A 436 29.00 20.81 18.10
C LYS A 436 29.79 19.50 18.06
N ASP A 437 29.41 18.50 18.85
CA ASP A 437 30.17 17.26 18.98
C ASP A 437 30.19 16.44 17.67
N LEU A 438 29.08 16.43 16.93
CA LEU A 438 29.06 15.89 15.57
C LEU A 438 29.99 16.67 14.62
N SER A 439 29.96 18.01 14.70
CA SER A 439 30.81 18.88 13.86
C SER A 439 32.29 18.62 14.10
N ASP A 440 32.69 18.48 15.37
CA ASP A 440 34.06 18.16 15.77
C ASP A 440 34.47 16.76 15.28
N ALA A 441 33.59 15.75 15.43
CA ALA A 441 33.88 14.38 15.04
C ALA A 441 34.07 14.20 13.52
N ILE A 442 33.30 14.92 12.70
CA ILE A 442 33.46 14.93 11.23
C ILE A 442 34.49 15.95 10.73
N GLY A 443 35.01 16.83 11.59
CA GLY A 443 36.00 17.86 11.26
C GLY A 443 35.48 19.10 10.50
N SER A 444 34.17 19.30 10.40
CA SER A 444 33.60 20.44 9.67
C SER A 444 33.82 21.77 10.40
N TYR A 445 33.78 22.89 9.66
CA TYR A 445 33.90 24.21 10.27
C TYR A 445 32.59 24.62 10.94
N HIS A 446 32.58 24.65 12.28
CA HIS A 446 31.38 24.98 13.07
C HIS A 446 31.22 26.48 13.34
N VAL A 447 29.99 26.96 13.20
CA VAL A 447 29.53 28.24 13.75
C VAL A 447 28.38 27.98 14.71
N ASN A 448 28.45 28.56 15.91
CA ASN A 448 27.37 28.51 16.90
C ASN A 448 26.94 29.95 17.22
N LEU A 449 25.67 30.26 16.99
CA LEU A 449 25.09 31.60 17.23
C LEU A 449 23.68 31.50 17.81
N ASP A 450 23.22 32.62 18.38
CA ASP A 450 21.84 32.83 18.83
C ASP A 450 21.14 33.84 17.90
N ILE A 451 19.88 33.59 17.53
CA ILE A 451 19.11 34.45 16.60
C ILE A 451 18.19 35.45 17.33
N ASP A 452 18.27 35.53 18.66
CA ASP A 452 17.38 36.32 19.52
C ASP A 452 17.23 37.78 19.06
N GLU A 453 18.32 38.44 18.66
CA GLU A 453 18.30 39.84 18.19
C GLU A 453 17.48 40.00 16.89
N VAL A 454 17.66 39.08 15.93
CA VAL A 454 16.94 39.09 14.64
C VAL A 454 15.47 38.75 14.85
N TYR A 455 15.18 37.77 15.71
CA TYR A 455 13.83 37.38 16.08
C TYR A 455 13.07 38.52 16.79
N GLU A 456 13.66 39.13 17.81
CA GLU A 456 13.04 40.25 18.52
C GLU A 456 12.93 41.50 17.63
N ALA A 457 13.86 41.77 16.72
CA ALA A 457 13.72 42.86 15.76
C ALA A 457 12.47 42.66 14.87
N GLN A 458 12.26 41.46 14.32
CA GLN A 458 11.09 41.14 13.50
C GLN A 458 9.79 41.14 14.32
N LYS A 459 9.78 40.55 15.52
CA LYS A 459 8.62 40.55 16.42
C LYS A 459 8.22 41.97 16.83
N ASN A 460 9.19 42.80 17.21
CA ASN A 460 8.95 44.19 17.60
C ASN A 460 8.51 45.06 16.42
N LEU A 461 8.96 44.78 15.19
CA LEU A 461 8.41 45.44 14.00
C LEU A 461 6.91 45.18 13.84
N VAL A 462 6.46 43.92 13.95
CA VAL A 462 5.04 43.56 13.92
C VAL A 462 4.27 44.25 15.04
N LYS A 463 4.78 44.16 16.28
CA LYS A 463 4.19 44.76 17.47
C LYS A 463 4.02 46.27 17.37
N ASN A 464 5.08 46.97 16.95
CA ASN A 464 5.09 48.42 16.87
C ASN A 464 4.24 48.95 15.69
N THR A 465 4.14 48.19 14.60
CA THR A 465 3.36 48.58 13.41
C THR A 465 1.87 48.29 13.61
N LEU A 466 1.50 47.09 14.06
CA LEU A 466 0.10 46.66 14.20
C LEU A 466 -0.52 46.99 15.56
N LYS A 467 0.27 47.49 16.52
CA LYS A 467 -0.13 47.76 17.92
C LYS A 467 -0.71 46.53 18.63
N PHE A 468 -0.21 45.35 18.27
CA PHE A 468 -0.66 44.05 18.75
C PHE A 468 0.55 43.21 19.17
N ASP A 469 0.53 42.66 20.39
CA ASP A 469 1.67 41.91 20.95
C ASP A 469 1.41 40.39 20.85
N PRO A 470 1.90 39.71 19.80
CA PRO A 470 1.64 38.29 19.56
C PRO A 470 2.31 37.42 20.62
N LYS A 471 1.58 36.42 21.11
CA LYS A 471 2.01 35.50 22.17
C LYS A 471 2.12 34.06 21.71
N PHE A 472 2.96 33.28 22.38
CA PHE A 472 2.96 31.82 22.20
C PHE A 472 1.68 31.21 22.78
N LYS A 473 1.33 30.00 22.33
CA LYS A 473 0.15 29.27 22.82
C LYS A 473 0.25 28.98 24.33
N VAL A 474 1.44 28.64 24.82
CA VAL A 474 1.74 28.48 26.26
C VAL A 474 1.58 29.78 27.08
N GLU A 475 1.60 30.95 26.42
CA GLU A 475 1.39 32.27 27.02
C GLU A 475 -0.07 32.77 26.83
N GLY A 476 -0.96 31.93 26.31
CA GLY A 476 -2.36 32.25 26.04
C GLY A 476 -2.64 32.89 24.67
N GLY A 477 -1.67 32.89 23.74
CA GLY A 477 -1.85 33.36 22.37
C GLY A 477 -2.72 32.43 21.51
N THR A 478 -3.33 32.98 20.46
CA THR A 478 -4.10 32.20 19.48
C THR A 478 -3.21 31.30 18.62
N ALA A 479 -3.81 30.31 17.95
CA ALA A 479 -3.10 29.44 17.02
C ALA A 479 -2.40 30.19 15.88
N ALA A 480 -2.95 31.34 15.45
CA ALA A 480 -2.35 32.19 14.43
C ALA A 480 -1.10 32.93 14.94
N GLU A 481 -1.15 33.48 16.16
CA GLU A 481 0.00 34.12 16.81
C GLU A 481 1.13 33.14 17.03
N ASN A 482 0.83 31.98 17.62
CA ASN A 482 1.79 30.93 17.92
C ASN A 482 2.53 30.50 16.65
N LEU A 483 1.78 30.19 15.58
CA LEU A 483 2.36 29.83 14.29
C LEU A 483 3.16 30.98 13.66
N MET A 484 2.74 32.24 13.85
CA MET A 484 3.50 33.40 13.36
C MET A 484 4.86 33.51 14.06
N LEU A 485 4.92 33.37 15.39
CA LEU A 485 6.17 33.45 16.16
C LEU A 485 7.14 32.31 15.82
N GLN A 486 6.64 31.08 15.66
CA GLN A 486 7.46 29.94 15.20
C GLN A 486 8.00 30.20 13.77
N ASN A 487 7.15 30.73 12.87
CA ASN A 487 7.55 31.05 11.51
C ASN A 487 8.62 32.16 11.44
N ILE A 488 8.60 33.16 12.34
CA ILE A 488 9.65 34.19 12.40
C ILE A 488 11.01 33.56 12.69
N GLN A 489 11.10 32.66 13.68
CA GLN A 489 12.34 31.93 13.99
C GLN A 489 12.79 31.10 12.78
N ALA A 490 11.88 30.28 12.23
CA ALA A 490 12.19 29.35 11.14
C ALA A 490 12.68 30.06 9.86
N ARG A 491 12.08 31.20 9.49
CA ARG A 491 12.51 32.00 8.33
C ARG A 491 13.78 32.80 8.59
N SER A 492 13.98 33.31 9.81
CA SER A 492 15.22 34.02 10.15
C SER A 492 16.44 33.11 10.04
N ARG A 493 16.32 31.85 10.48
CA ARG A 493 17.36 30.82 10.28
C ARG A 493 17.70 30.60 8.80
N MET A 494 16.71 30.61 7.90
CA MET A 494 16.95 30.48 6.45
C MET A 494 17.73 31.68 5.90
N VAL A 495 17.33 32.91 6.24
CA VAL A 495 18.03 34.13 5.83
C VAL A 495 19.49 34.10 6.30
N THR A 496 19.71 33.86 7.59
CA THR A 496 21.06 33.76 8.18
C THR A 496 21.90 32.64 7.56
N ALA A 497 21.32 31.48 7.26
CA ALA A 497 22.04 30.40 6.58
C ALA A 497 22.57 30.82 5.20
N TYR A 498 21.77 31.56 4.42
CA TYR A 498 22.19 32.08 3.11
C TYR A 498 23.21 33.22 3.22
N GLU A 499 23.07 34.13 4.18
CA GLU A 499 24.06 35.19 4.46
C GLU A 499 25.43 34.57 4.81
N PHE A 500 25.45 33.58 5.68
CA PHE A 500 26.68 32.87 6.06
C PHE A 500 27.24 32.04 4.90
N ALA A 501 26.40 31.38 4.09
CA ALA A 501 26.83 30.63 2.93
C ALA A 501 27.53 31.51 1.87
N GLN A 502 27.12 32.78 1.74
CA GLN A 502 27.74 33.73 0.82
C GLN A 502 29.08 34.30 1.33
N ILE A 503 29.25 34.46 2.65
CA ILE A 503 30.39 35.22 3.21
C ILE A 503 31.44 34.37 3.94
N LEU A 504 31.10 33.16 4.42
CA LEU A 504 32.03 32.33 5.20
C LEU A 504 33.34 31.99 4.48
N PRO A 505 33.38 31.67 3.17
CA PRO A 505 34.66 31.43 2.49
C PRO A 505 35.56 32.67 2.49
N THR A 506 34.98 33.88 2.43
CA THR A 506 35.71 35.14 2.49
C THR A 506 36.22 35.44 3.91
N THR A 507 35.39 35.25 4.93
CA THR A 507 35.79 35.51 6.33
C THR A 507 36.71 34.44 6.92
N ARG A 508 36.74 33.23 6.34
CA ARG A 508 37.77 32.20 6.58
C ARG A 508 39.02 32.38 5.70
N GLU A 509 39.17 33.50 5.00
CA GLU A 509 40.33 33.84 4.17
C GLU A 509 40.64 32.83 3.04
N ARG A 510 39.63 32.18 2.47
CA ARG A 510 39.82 31.24 1.36
C ARG A 510 40.44 31.96 0.15
N PRO A 511 41.51 31.44 -0.48
CA PRO A 511 42.07 32.02 -1.70
C PRO A 511 41.04 32.12 -2.83
N GLY A 512 40.74 33.36 -3.25
CA GLY A 512 39.70 33.67 -4.24
C GLY A 512 38.27 33.69 -3.69
N GLY A 513 38.07 33.57 -2.38
CA GLY A 513 36.76 33.55 -1.73
C GLY A 513 35.88 32.41 -2.21
N GLY A 514 34.63 32.74 -2.54
CA GLY A 514 33.60 31.85 -3.08
C GLY A 514 32.33 31.84 -2.22
N SER A 515 31.31 31.12 -2.68
CA SER A 515 30.08 30.84 -1.94
C SER A 515 29.97 29.36 -1.61
N LEU A 516 29.04 29.02 -0.71
CA LEU A 516 28.68 27.67 -0.31
C LEU A 516 27.26 27.34 -0.78
N LEU A 517 27.01 26.09 -1.13
CA LEU A 517 25.65 25.58 -1.34
C LEU A 517 24.98 25.31 0.01
N VAL A 518 23.79 25.85 0.23
CA VAL A 518 22.98 25.55 1.41
C VAL A 518 22.34 24.18 1.23
N LEU A 519 22.53 23.29 2.21
CA LEU A 519 21.93 21.96 2.26
C LEU A 519 20.64 21.98 3.08
N GLY A 520 19.55 21.52 2.47
CA GLY A 520 18.27 21.29 3.13
C GLY A 520 18.25 19.95 3.88
N SER A 521 17.41 19.86 4.91
CA SER A 521 17.29 18.65 5.74
C SER A 521 15.84 18.23 6.04
N ALA A 522 14.88 18.60 5.18
CA ALA A 522 13.52 18.06 5.29
C ALA A 522 13.48 16.63 4.74
N ASN A 523 12.84 15.68 5.42
CA ASN A 523 12.70 14.30 4.91
C ASN A 523 11.41 14.10 4.08
N VAL A 524 11.26 12.90 3.49
CA VAL A 524 10.14 12.60 2.57
C VAL A 524 8.77 12.62 3.27
N GLY A 525 8.71 12.27 4.56
CA GLY A 525 7.46 12.18 5.34
C GLY A 525 6.91 13.56 5.68
N GLU A 526 7.77 14.43 6.21
CA GLU A 526 7.48 15.85 6.43
C GLU A 526 7.06 16.55 5.14
N SER A 527 7.79 16.29 4.05
CA SER A 527 7.50 16.83 2.72
C SER A 527 6.12 16.40 2.23
N LEU A 528 5.79 15.10 2.29
CA LEU A 528 4.49 14.55 1.88
C LEU A 528 3.33 15.12 2.71
N ARG A 529 3.54 15.29 4.02
CA ARG A 529 2.58 15.82 4.98
C ARG A 529 2.49 17.36 4.97
N GLY A 530 3.51 18.01 4.40
CA GLY A 530 3.74 19.45 4.44
C GLY A 530 3.98 20.00 5.85
N TYR A 531 4.61 19.21 6.73
CA TYR A 531 5.02 19.61 8.08
C TYR A 531 6.39 20.30 8.03
N LEU A 532 6.39 21.53 7.51
CA LEU A 532 7.53 22.43 7.35
C LEU A 532 7.02 23.86 7.20
N THR A 533 7.82 24.87 7.55
CA THR A 533 7.45 26.27 7.32
C THR A 533 7.82 26.67 5.90
N LYS A 534 6.88 27.26 5.16
CA LYS A 534 7.17 27.72 3.80
C LYS A 534 8.22 28.84 3.86
N TYR A 535 9.36 28.60 3.21
CA TYR A 535 10.59 29.42 3.21
C TYR A 535 11.37 29.45 4.54
N ASP A 536 11.39 28.35 5.30
CA ASP A 536 12.40 28.09 6.33
C ASP A 536 13.61 27.31 5.75
N CYS A 537 14.46 26.69 6.60
CA CYS A 537 15.61 25.89 6.17
C CYS A 537 15.26 24.59 5.37
N SER A 538 13.97 24.28 5.15
CA SER A 538 13.53 23.33 4.12
C SER A 538 13.64 23.90 2.70
N SER A 539 13.77 25.23 2.58
CA SER A 539 14.15 25.96 1.37
C SER A 539 15.65 26.29 1.42
N ALA A 540 16.42 25.41 0.81
CA ALA A 540 17.86 25.44 0.56
C ALA A 540 18.16 25.20 -0.94
N ASP A 541 19.43 25.08 -1.34
CA ASP A 541 19.81 24.91 -2.75
C ASP A 541 19.60 23.46 -3.23
N ILE A 542 20.05 22.49 -2.44
CA ILE A 542 19.83 21.05 -2.66
C ILE A 542 19.53 20.33 -1.33
N ASN A 543 18.80 19.22 -1.39
CA ASN A 543 18.47 18.41 -0.20
C ASN A 543 18.82 16.92 -0.43
N PRO A 544 19.89 16.40 0.21
CA PRO A 544 20.31 15.02 -0.02
C PRO A 544 19.37 13.96 0.58
N ILE A 545 18.53 14.33 1.55
CA ILE A 545 17.65 13.40 2.28
C ILE A 545 16.15 13.55 1.96
N GLY A 546 15.78 14.50 1.10
CA GLY A 546 14.37 14.85 0.83
C GLY A 546 13.51 13.76 0.19
N SER A 547 14.11 12.64 -0.22
CA SER A 547 13.40 11.44 -0.68
C SER A 547 13.56 10.22 0.26
N ILE A 548 14.25 10.34 1.39
CA ILE A 548 14.54 9.21 2.30
C ILE A 548 13.50 9.13 3.42
N ASP A 549 13.08 7.91 3.74
CA ASP A 549 12.22 7.54 4.87
C ASP A 549 12.86 7.89 6.23
N LYS A 550 12.11 8.41 7.21
CA LYS A 550 12.63 8.71 8.57
C LYS A 550 13.19 7.46 9.27
N SER A 551 12.60 6.30 9.00
CA SER A 551 13.05 5.00 9.51
C SER A 551 14.36 4.55 8.86
N ASP A 552 14.51 4.71 7.53
CA ASP A 552 15.78 4.43 6.85
C ASP A 552 16.87 5.46 7.21
N LEU A 553 16.54 6.73 7.53
CA LEU A 553 17.48 7.70 8.13
C LEU A 553 17.99 7.25 9.51
N LYS A 554 17.09 6.77 10.40
CA LYS A 554 17.48 6.19 11.69
C LYS A 554 18.43 4.99 11.53
N ARG A 555 18.14 4.11 10.56
CA ARG A 555 18.99 2.96 10.24
C ARG A 555 20.36 3.39 9.70
N PHE A 556 20.39 4.33 8.77
CA PHE A 556 21.62 4.90 8.22
C PHE A 556 22.51 5.51 9.32
N ILE A 557 21.96 6.28 10.25
CA ILE A 557 22.71 6.83 11.39
C ILE A 557 23.26 5.71 12.31
N ALA A 558 22.45 4.69 12.62
CA ALA A 558 22.89 3.55 13.45
C ALA A 558 23.95 2.66 12.79
N TRP A 559 23.96 2.62 11.45
CA TRP A 559 25.00 1.97 10.65
C TRP A 559 26.27 2.83 10.61
N ALA A 560 26.14 4.13 10.34
CA ALA A 560 27.25 5.09 10.28
C ALA A 560 27.95 5.28 11.63
N GLU A 561 27.25 5.16 12.77
CA GLU A 561 27.83 5.13 14.12
C GLU A 561 29.01 4.15 14.20
N LYS A 562 28.85 2.98 13.57
CA LYS A 562 29.81 1.87 13.56
C LYS A 562 30.79 1.97 12.40
N GLU A 563 30.30 2.05 11.17
CA GLU A 563 31.14 2.00 9.96
C GLU A 563 31.98 3.26 9.77
N PHE A 564 31.48 4.42 10.22
CA PHE A 564 32.27 5.65 10.19
C PHE A 564 33.04 5.91 11.49
N VAL A 565 32.79 5.11 12.54
CA VAL A 565 33.39 5.21 13.88
C VAL A 565 33.11 6.59 14.50
N ILE A 566 31.82 6.94 14.62
CA ILE A 566 31.35 8.23 15.14
C ILE A 566 30.38 7.97 16.33
N PRO A 567 30.89 7.72 17.56
CA PRO A 567 30.06 7.32 18.69
C PRO A 567 28.99 8.34 19.11
N CYS A 568 29.22 9.65 18.88
CA CYS A 568 28.24 10.69 19.21
C CYS A 568 26.95 10.62 18.38
N LEU A 569 26.92 9.85 17.28
CA LEU A 569 25.70 9.57 16.53
C LEU A 569 24.64 8.84 17.36
N HIS A 570 25.05 8.07 18.37
CA HIS A 570 24.13 7.35 19.26
C HIS A 570 23.14 8.29 19.98
N GLU A 571 23.61 9.47 20.38
CA GLU A 571 22.77 10.45 21.10
C GLU A 571 21.65 11.01 20.22
N PHE A 572 21.84 11.08 18.90
CA PHE A 572 20.80 11.50 17.95
C PHE A 572 19.72 10.44 17.75
N LEU A 573 20.03 9.17 17.98
CA LEU A 573 19.07 8.05 17.94
C LEU A 573 18.26 7.96 19.23
N ALA A 574 18.89 8.24 20.38
CA ALA A 574 18.27 8.24 21.70
C ALA A 574 17.46 9.51 22.00
N ALA A 575 17.76 10.63 21.34
CA ALA A 575 17.05 11.89 21.53
C ALA A 575 15.58 11.84 21.06
N VAL A 576 14.69 12.48 21.82
CA VAL A 576 13.29 12.68 21.43
C VAL A 576 13.22 13.72 20.30
N PRO A 577 12.56 13.44 19.15
CA PRO A 577 12.35 14.42 18.09
C PRO A 577 11.51 15.61 18.57
N THR A 578 12.08 16.81 18.49
CA THR A 578 11.47 18.09 18.88
C THR A 578 12.01 19.21 17.98
N ALA A 579 11.17 20.22 17.72
CA ALA A 579 11.53 21.40 16.94
C ALA A 579 12.04 22.59 17.78
N GLU A 580 11.87 22.56 19.11
CA GLU A 580 12.29 23.63 20.05
C GLU A 580 11.88 25.06 19.64
N LEU A 581 10.69 25.23 19.04
CA LEU A 581 10.18 26.54 18.57
C LEU A 581 9.24 27.24 19.57
N GLU A 582 8.64 26.50 20.49
CA GLU A 582 7.88 27.05 21.63
C GLU A 582 8.73 27.06 22.91
N PRO A 583 8.47 27.96 23.87
CA PRO A 583 9.09 27.89 25.20
C PRO A 583 8.82 26.54 25.88
N ILE A 584 9.89 25.82 26.22
CA ILE A 584 9.80 24.56 26.95
C ILE A 584 9.25 24.84 28.36
N THR A 585 8.29 24.04 28.81
CA THR A 585 7.77 24.07 30.18
C THR A 585 7.92 22.70 30.84
N GLU A 586 7.85 22.63 32.17
CA GLU A 586 7.94 21.36 32.93
C GLU A 586 6.92 20.30 32.49
N THR A 587 5.83 20.72 31.81
CA THR A 587 4.72 19.85 31.37
C THR A 587 4.57 19.74 29.86
N TYR A 588 5.37 20.44 29.05
CA TYR A 588 5.23 20.45 27.58
C TYR A 588 6.59 20.53 26.87
N VAL A 589 6.83 19.51 26.04
CA VAL A 589 7.88 19.45 25.02
C VAL A 589 7.19 19.19 23.68
N GLN A 590 7.54 19.96 22.65
CA GLN A 590 6.99 19.79 21.30
C GLN A 590 7.46 18.47 20.69
N SER A 591 6.56 17.72 20.03
CA SER A 591 6.91 16.45 19.38
C SER A 591 6.22 16.33 18.02
N ASP A 592 7.01 16.08 16.98
CA ASP A 592 6.59 16.15 15.57
C ASP A 592 5.42 15.21 15.26
N GLU A 593 5.47 13.95 15.73
CA GLU A 593 4.42 12.95 15.47
C GLU A 593 3.10 13.30 16.18
N VAL A 594 3.19 13.94 17.35
CA VAL A 594 2.02 14.40 18.14
C VAL A 594 1.35 15.59 17.43
N ASP A 595 2.14 16.57 16.99
CA ASP A 595 1.67 17.75 16.24
C ASP A 595 1.09 17.35 14.87
N MET A 596 1.77 16.48 14.13
CA MET A 596 1.24 15.91 12.89
C MET A 596 -0.04 15.10 13.13
N GLY A 597 -0.09 14.38 14.27
CA GLY A 597 -1.13 13.45 14.72
C GLY A 597 -1.14 12.14 13.96
N MET A 598 0.05 11.68 13.58
CA MET A 598 0.35 10.45 12.84
C MET A 598 1.85 10.16 12.97
N THR A 599 2.23 8.89 13.05
CA THR A 599 3.64 8.50 13.13
C THR A 599 4.32 8.54 11.76
N TYR A 600 5.65 8.53 11.71
CA TYR A 600 6.40 8.40 10.45
C TYR A 600 6.11 7.07 9.74
N ASP A 601 5.87 5.97 10.47
CA ASP A 601 5.51 4.67 9.88
C ASP A 601 4.10 4.69 9.23
N GLU A 602 3.14 5.38 9.86
CA GLU A 602 1.83 5.65 9.25
C GLU A 602 1.99 6.52 8.00
N LEU A 603 2.82 7.57 8.04
CA LEU A 603 3.10 8.43 6.88
C LEU A 603 3.75 7.68 5.71
N THR A 604 4.69 6.77 6.00
CA THR A 604 5.32 5.89 5.01
C THR A 604 4.27 5.00 4.35
N THR A 605 3.39 4.41 5.16
CA THR A 605 2.27 3.59 4.67
C THR A 605 1.32 4.39 3.79
N PHE A 606 0.87 5.58 4.24
CA PHE A 606 0.01 6.46 3.44
C PHE A 606 0.70 6.92 2.14
N GLY A 607 2.00 7.22 2.18
CA GLY A 607 2.81 7.60 1.02
C GLY A 607 2.86 6.51 -0.04
N ARG A 608 3.21 5.28 0.37
CA ARG A 608 3.26 4.11 -0.52
C ARG A 608 1.88 3.77 -1.08
N LEU A 609 0.83 3.72 -0.25
CA LEU A 609 -0.55 3.49 -0.72
C LEU A 609 -1.02 4.56 -1.73
N ARG A 610 -0.68 5.84 -1.50
CA ARG A 610 -1.01 6.97 -2.39
C ARG A 610 -0.27 6.93 -3.73
N LYS A 611 1.05 6.71 -3.72
CA LYS A 611 1.93 6.92 -4.89
C LYS A 611 2.35 5.62 -5.58
N VAL A 612 2.59 4.55 -4.83
CA VAL A 612 2.96 3.23 -5.39
C VAL A 612 1.68 2.50 -5.78
N ASN A 613 0.76 2.26 -4.84
CA ASN A 613 -0.52 1.58 -5.11
C ASN A 613 -1.61 2.49 -5.74
N LYS A 614 -1.29 3.76 -6.01
CA LYS A 614 -2.15 4.74 -6.73
C LYS A 614 -3.52 5.01 -6.06
N LEU A 615 -3.66 4.77 -4.75
CA LEU A 615 -4.95 4.85 -4.06
C LEU A 615 -5.34 6.29 -3.69
N GLY A 616 -6.57 6.68 -4.02
CA GLY A 616 -7.24 7.84 -3.44
C GLY A 616 -7.82 7.56 -2.04
N PRO A 617 -8.48 8.55 -1.39
CA PRO A 617 -8.94 8.43 0.00
C PRO A 617 -9.78 7.18 0.27
N TYR A 618 -10.72 6.87 -0.61
CA TYR A 618 -11.63 5.74 -0.42
C TYR A 618 -10.92 4.39 -0.56
N GLY A 619 -10.12 4.19 -1.60
CA GLY A 619 -9.35 2.95 -1.78
C GLY A 619 -8.30 2.74 -0.68
N MET A 620 -7.67 3.81 -0.20
CA MET A 620 -6.75 3.76 0.94
C MET A 620 -7.49 3.33 2.22
N PHE A 621 -8.67 3.90 2.49
CA PHE A 621 -9.51 3.48 3.62
C PHE A 621 -9.89 2.00 3.53
N GLN A 622 -10.41 1.52 2.39
CA GLN A 622 -10.81 0.11 2.23
C GLN A 622 -9.61 -0.83 2.45
N LYS A 623 -8.45 -0.54 1.85
CA LYS A 623 -7.24 -1.35 2.03
C LYS A 623 -6.80 -1.37 3.51
N LEU A 624 -6.77 -0.22 4.18
CA LEU A 624 -6.37 -0.14 5.57
C LEU A 624 -7.37 -0.78 6.56
N VAL A 625 -8.67 -0.85 6.23
CA VAL A 625 -9.63 -1.64 7.03
C VAL A 625 -9.26 -3.13 7.04
N HIS A 626 -8.70 -3.66 5.94
CA HIS A 626 -8.20 -5.03 5.88
C HIS A 626 -6.79 -5.22 6.48
N GLU A 627 -5.94 -4.19 6.48
CA GLU A 627 -4.56 -4.28 6.99
C GLU A 627 -4.43 -3.93 8.47
N TRP A 628 -5.14 -2.90 8.96
CA TRP A 628 -5.11 -2.41 10.34
C TRP A 628 -6.33 -2.83 11.16
N GLY A 629 -7.30 -3.52 10.55
CA GLY A 629 -8.52 -3.97 11.20
C GLY A 629 -8.29 -4.92 12.37
N ASN A 630 -9.02 -4.68 13.45
CA ASN A 630 -9.12 -5.52 14.66
C ASN A 630 -9.43 -7.03 14.40
N GLU A 631 -10.10 -7.36 13.31
CA GLU A 631 -10.58 -8.72 12.98
C GLU A 631 -9.60 -9.54 12.12
N ARG A 632 -8.46 -8.97 11.69
CA ARG A 632 -7.45 -9.66 10.87
C ARG A 632 -6.58 -10.60 11.71
N ALA A 633 -6.39 -11.84 11.22
CA ALA A 633 -5.35 -12.73 11.71
C ALA A 633 -3.96 -12.15 11.41
N ARG A 634 -3.18 -11.85 12.46
CA ARG A 634 -1.83 -11.28 12.35
C ARG A 634 -0.76 -12.35 12.27
N GLN A 635 0.27 -12.09 11.47
CA GLN A 635 1.50 -12.88 11.46
C GLN A 635 2.56 -12.25 12.36
N PRO A 636 3.55 -13.01 12.86
CA PRO A 636 4.70 -12.45 13.57
C PRO A 636 5.41 -11.40 12.70
N GLY A 637 5.63 -10.20 13.24
CA GLY A 637 6.19 -9.07 12.49
C GLY A 637 5.15 -8.08 11.92
N ASP A 638 3.85 -8.32 12.08
CA ASP A 638 2.79 -7.38 11.68
C ASP A 638 2.71 -6.17 12.62
N GLY A 639 3.55 -5.16 12.34
CA GLY A 639 3.70 -3.94 13.13
C GLY A 639 2.65 -2.85 12.88
N GLY A 640 1.65 -3.06 12.03
CA GLY A 640 0.61 -2.06 11.78
C GLY A 640 -0.23 -1.77 13.04
N PRO A 641 -0.81 -0.57 13.22
CA PRO A 641 -1.71 -0.30 14.34
C PRO A 641 -2.97 -1.19 14.28
N VAL A 642 -3.57 -1.49 15.44
CA VAL A 642 -4.88 -2.18 15.53
C VAL A 642 -5.96 -1.12 15.72
N LEU A 643 -6.86 -0.98 14.75
CA LEU A 643 -7.83 0.12 14.71
C LEU A 643 -9.22 -0.34 14.26
N GLU A 644 -10.25 0.33 14.77
CA GLU A 644 -11.61 0.24 14.24
C GLU A 644 -11.75 1.04 12.93
N PRO A 645 -12.66 0.65 12.00
CA PRO A 645 -12.89 1.36 10.74
C PRO A 645 -13.12 2.87 10.91
N ARG A 646 -13.76 3.30 12.00
CA ARG A 646 -13.93 4.73 12.31
C ARG A 646 -12.59 5.45 12.56
N GLN A 647 -11.67 4.84 13.29
CA GLN A 647 -10.35 5.43 13.58
C GLN A 647 -9.48 5.47 12.32
N ILE A 648 -9.57 4.43 11.48
CA ILE A 648 -8.91 4.37 10.16
C ILE A 648 -9.45 5.47 9.25
N ALA A 649 -10.77 5.63 9.20
CA ALA A 649 -11.43 6.73 8.48
C ALA A 649 -10.95 8.11 8.95
N GLU A 650 -10.88 8.35 10.27
CA GLU A 650 -10.39 9.60 10.84
C GLU A 650 -8.92 9.87 10.46
N LYS A 651 -8.03 8.86 10.52
CA LYS A 651 -6.62 8.97 10.10
C LYS A 651 -6.46 9.24 8.59
N VAL A 652 -7.11 8.46 7.72
CA VAL A 652 -7.05 8.64 6.25
C VAL A 652 -7.57 10.03 5.86
N LYS A 653 -8.66 10.48 6.49
CA LYS A 653 -9.20 11.82 6.27
C LYS A 653 -8.24 12.93 6.72
N ARG A 654 -7.62 12.77 7.90
CA ARG A 654 -6.60 13.70 8.40
C ARG A 654 -5.41 13.80 7.44
N PHE A 655 -4.87 12.65 7.00
CA PHE A 655 -3.78 12.60 6.02
C PHE A 655 -4.12 13.37 4.73
N PHE A 656 -5.22 13.01 4.05
CA PHE A 656 -5.58 13.63 2.77
C PHE A 656 -5.95 15.11 2.90
N HIS A 657 -6.59 15.52 4.00
CA HIS A 657 -6.86 16.94 4.26
C HIS A 657 -5.56 17.75 4.33
N TYR A 658 -4.58 17.29 5.12
CA TYR A 658 -3.33 18.00 5.33
C TYR A 658 -2.41 17.96 4.11
N TYR A 659 -2.32 16.81 3.43
CA TYR A 659 -1.66 16.68 2.13
C TYR A 659 -2.21 17.73 1.14
N ALA A 660 -3.54 17.88 1.08
CA ALA A 660 -4.18 18.79 0.14
C ALA A 660 -3.91 20.27 0.45
N ILE A 661 -4.11 20.71 1.70
CA ILE A 661 -3.91 22.14 2.04
C ILE A 661 -2.44 22.55 1.99
N ASN A 662 -1.50 21.63 2.23
CA ASN A 662 -0.07 21.92 2.20
C ASN A 662 0.61 21.66 0.85
N ARG A 663 -0.08 21.13 -0.19
CA ARG A 663 0.57 20.79 -1.46
C ARG A 663 1.28 21.98 -2.12
N HIS A 664 0.75 23.19 -1.93
CA HIS A 664 1.37 24.46 -2.36
C HIS A 664 2.77 24.75 -1.77
N LYS A 665 3.25 23.96 -0.79
CA LYS A 665 4.63 24.04 -0.29
C LYS A 665 5.59 23.26 -1.18
N LEU A 666 5.15 22.12 -1.73
CA LEU A 666 5.97 21.22 -2.56
C LEU A 666 6.30 21.80 -3.94
N THR A 667 5.54 22.78 -4.42
CA THR A 667 5.82 23.49 -5.68
C THR A 667 7.05 24.41 -5.61
N VAL A 668 7.61 24.62 -4.40
CA VAL A 668 8.82 25.42 -4.15
C VAL A 668 9.73 24.77 -3.09
N LEU A 669 9.54 23.48 -2.85
CA LEU A 669 10.46 22.73 -1.98
C LEU A 669 11.76 22.49 -2.76
N THR A 670 12.88 22.55 -2.05
CA THR A 670 14.22 22.32 -2.58
C THR A 670 14.33 21.03 -3.39
N PRO A 671 15.02 21.03 -4.55
CA PRO A 671 15.28 19.81 -5.31
C PRO A 671 16.03 18.80 -4.44
N SER A 672 15.47 17.59 -4.35
CA SER A 672 16.03 16.50 -3.56
C SER A 672 16.48 15.33 -4.41
N ILE A 673 17.58 14.69 -3.98
CA ILE A 673 18.08 13.45 -4.59
C ILE A 673 16.96 12.41 -4.57
N HIS A 674 16.77 11.70 -5.68
CA HIS A 674 15.75 10.67 -5.78
C HIS A 674 16.21 9.36 -5.11
N PHE A 675 15.44 8.88 -4.12
CA PHE A 675 15.69 7.62 -3.40
C PHE A 675 14.51 6.66 -3.42
N ASN A 676 13.29 7.16 -3.21
CA ASN A 676 12.10 6.34 -2.98
C ASN A 676 11.04 6.53 -4.08
N ASP A 677 10.46 5.39 -4.46
CA ASP A 677 9.33 5.20 -5.38
C ASP A 677 8.03 5.93 -5.01
N TYR A 678 7.95 6.51 -3.81
CA TYR A 678 6.78 7.23 -3.34
C TYR A 678 6.98 8.74 -3.10
N SER A 679 8.16 9.28 -3.47
CA SER A 679 8.51 10.70 -3.30
C SER A 679 7.39 11.67 -3.71
N PRO A 680 7.10 12.73 -2.92
CA PRO A 680 6.02 13.67 -3.21
C PRO A 680 6.45 14.83 -4.13
N GLU A 681 7.67 14.82 -4.65
CA GLU A 681 8.27 15.93 -5.41
C GLU A 681 7.50 16.28 -6.69
N ASP A 682 7.31 17.59 -6.94
CA ASP A 682 6.33 18.10 -7.90
C ASP A 682 6.90 18.47 -9.29
N ASN A 683 8.19 18.76 -9.44
CA ASN A 683 8.76 19.21 -10.73
C ASN A 683 8.98 18.06 -11.73
N ARG A 684 9.22 16.84 -11.25
CA ARG A 684 9.47 15.67 -12.11
C ARG A 684 8.65 14.44 -11.72
N PHE A 685 8.69 13.98 -10.46
CA PHE A 685 8.24 12.61 -10.14
C PHE A 685 6.74 12.46 -9.89
N ASP A 686 6.10 13.43 -9.23
CA ASP A 686 4.72 13.33 -8.77
C ASP A 686 3.91 14.59 -9.11
N LEU A 687 3.70 14.85 -10.40
CA LEU A 687 2.82 15.93 -10.87
C LEU A 687 1.44 15.86 -10.23
N ARG A 688 1.03 16.91 -9.50
CA ARG A 688 -0.30 17.00 -8.88
C ARG A 688 -0.84 18.44 -8.91
N PRO A 689 -2.16 18.65 -8.87
CA PRO A 689 -2.72 19.96 -8.54
C PRO A 689 -2.23 20.42 -7.16
N PHE A 690 -1.91 21.70 -7.01
CA PHE A 690 -1.60 22.32 -5.72
C PHE A 690 -2.77 23.14 -5.14
N LEU A 691 -3.79 23.42 -5.96
CA LEU A 691 -5.06 24.01 -5.54
C LEU A 691 -6.14 22.91 -5.53
N TYR A 692 -6.47 22.41 -4.35
CA TYR A 692 -7.48 21.38 -4.16
C TYR A 692 -8.80 21.95 -3.59
N PRO A 693 -9.97 21.38 -3.94
CA PRO A 693 -11.20 21.64 -3.22
C PRO A 693 -11.12 21.07 -1.79
N SER A 694 -11.99 21.56 -0.89
CA SER A 694 -12.04 21.06 0.49
C SER A 694 -12.32 19.56 0.54
N PHE A 695 -11.34 18.78 1.00
CA PHE A 695 -11.45 17.33 1.10
C PHE A 695 -12.59 16.89 2.04
N TRP A 696 -12.92 17.69 3.07
CA TRP A 696 -14.06 17.44 3.96
C TRP A 696 -15.42 17.45 3.24
N GLN A 697 -15.52 18.14 2.11
CA GLN A 697 -16.73 18.16 1.27
C GLN A 697 -16.66 17.17 0.10
N ASN A 698 -15.49 16.56 -0.14
CA ASN A 698 -15.21 15.68 -1.28
C ASN A 698 -15.98 14.35 -1.21
N TRP A 699 -16.37 13.85 -2.38
CA TRP A 699 -17.08 12.57 -2.54
C TRP A 699 -16.40 11.38 -1.85
N GLY A 700 -15.07 11.29 -1.91
CA GLY A 700 -14.31 10.22 -1.27
C GLY A 700 -14.51 10.18 0.25
N PHE A 701 -14.57 11.34 0.91
CA PHE A 701 -14.79 11.39 2.36
C PHE A 701 -16.23 11.02 2.73
N ARG A 702 -17.21 11.40 1.91
CA ARG A 702 -18.62 10.99 2.09
C ARG A 702 -18.81 9.48 1.92
N LYS A 703 -18.10 8.85 0.97
CA LYS A 703 -18.07 7.39 0.85
C LYS A 703 -17.50 6.71 2.10
N ILE A 704 -16.36 7.20 2.59
CA ILE A 704 -15.76 6.71 3.85
C ILE A 704 -16.77 6.83 5.01
N ASP A 705 -17.49 7.94 5.15
CA ASP A 705 -18.51 8.09 6.21
C ASP A 705 -19.65 7.07 6.09
N LYS A 706 -20.16 6.84 4.88
CA LYS A 706 -21.27 5.89 4.64
C LYS A 706 -20.88 4.45 4.96
N GLU A 707 -19.67 4.04 4.58
CA GLU A 707 -19.17 2.68 4.81
C GLU A 707 -18.78 2.47 6.27
N ALA A 708 -17.99 3.40 6.86
CA ALA A 708 -17.63 3.34 8.28
C ALA A 708 -18.85 3.40 9.21
N LYS A 709 -19.90 4.16 8.86
CA LYS A 709 -21.16 4.21 9.61
C LYS A 709 -21.97 2.92 9.48
N LEU A 710 -22.00 2.28 8.30
CA LEU A 710 -22.63 0.97 8.12
C LEU A 710 -21.91 -0.10 8.96
N GLN A 711 -20.60 -0.25 8.79
CA GLN A 711 -19.80 -1.24 9.49
C GLN A 711 -19.86 -1.06 11.02
N SER A 712 -19.72 0.18 11.53
CA SER A 712 -19.84 0.43 12.97
C SER A 712 -21.24 0.18 13.52
N THR A 713 -22.30 0.48 12.77
CA THR A 713 -23.68 0.19 13.19
C THR A 713 -23.92 -1.33 13.29
N LEU A 714 -23.45 -2.10 12.30
CA LEU A 714 -23.53 -3.57 12.32
C LEU A 714 -22.70 -4.18 13.46
N ARG A 715 -21.46 -3.71 13.65
CA ARG A 715 -20.57 -4.15 14.75
C ARG A 715 -21.08 -3.82 16.15
N LEU A 716 -21.91 -2.78 16.31
CA LEU A 716 -22.60 -2.48 17.57
C LEU A 716 -23.89 -3.31 17.74
N LEU A 717 -24.64 -3.51 16.65
CA LEU A 717 -25.91 -4.25 16.67
C LEU A 717 -25.71 -5.73 16.99
N ILE A 718 -24.75 -6.41 16.37
CA ILE A 718 -24.55 -7.87 16.54
C ILE A 718 -24.28 -8.26 18.01
N PRO A 719 -23.31 -7.65 18.73
CA PRO A 719 -23.13 -7.92 20.17
C PRO A 719 -24.32 -7.50 21.03
N ARG A 720 -25.06 -6.46 20.63
CA ARG A 720 -26.26 -6.01 21.34
C ARG A 720 -27.40 -7.03 21.23
N LEU A 721 -27.61 -7.63 20.06
CA LEU A 721 -28.55 -8.73 19.85
C LEU A 721 -28.17 -9.94 20.71
N ARG A 722 -26.91 -10.38 20.66
CA ARG A 722 -26.37 -11.47 21.53
C ARG A 722 -26.61 -11.24 23.02
N LEU A 723 -26.46 -10.00 23.48
CA LEU A 723 -26.68 -9.64 24.88
C LEU A 723 -28.18 -9.69 25.24
N LEU A 724 -29.04 -9.20 24.36
CA LEU A 724 -30.49 -9.22 24.55
C LEU A 724 -31.04 -10.65 24.51
N GLN A 725 -30.60 -11.49 23.56
CA GLN A 725 -30.90 -12.94 23.53
C GLN A 725 -30.59 -13.58 24.89
N LYS A 726 -29.35 -13.44 25.39
CA LYS A 726 -28.94 -14.03 26.69
C LYS A 726 -29.79 -13.54 27.86
N LYS A 727 -30.11 -12.24 27.91
CA LYS A 727 -30.99 -11.67 28.93
C LYS A 727 -32.39 -12.28 28.88
N ASP A 728 -32.91 -12.51 27.68
CA ASP A 728 -34.29 -12.92 27.45
C ASP A 728 -34.47 -14.42 27.60
N THR A 729 -33.48 -15.23 27.20
CA THR A 729 -33.38 -16.65 27.57
C THR A 729 -33.35 -16.80 29.10
N ALA A 730 -32.55 -16.01 29.81
CA ALA A 730 -32.50 -16.04 31.28
C ALA A 730 -33.84 -15.61 31.92
N SER A 731 -34.48 -14.57 31.37
CA SER A 731 -35.81 -14.12 31.79
C SER A 731 -36.89 -15.19 31.56
N SER A 732 -36.86 -15.86 30.40
CA SER A 732 -37.76 -16.96 30.05
C SER A 732 -37.59 -18.12 31.02
N VAL A 733 -36.35 -18.54 31.34
CA VAL A 733 -36.08 -19.59 32.34
C VAL A 733 -36.64 -19.21 33.72
N ALA A 734 -36.45 -17.97 34.17
CA ALA A 734 -37.00 -17.49 35.43
C ALA A 734 -38.55 -17.49 35.45
N GLN A 735 -39.18 -17.02 34.37
CA GLN A 735 -40.64 -17.01 34.20
C GLN A 735 -41.22 -18.43 34.11
N ARG A 736 -40.54 -19.37 33.44
CA ARG A 736 -40.93 -20.80 33.39
C ARG A 736 -40.92 -21.41 34.80
N ARG A 737 -39.95 -21.06 35.65
CA ARG A 737 -39.91 -21.49 37.06
C ARG A 737 -41.07 -20.89 37.88
N GLU A 738 -41.43 -19.63 37.66
CA GLU A 738 -42.60 -19.00 38.31
C GLU A 738 -43.92 -19.63 37.82
N LEU A 739 -44.01 -19.98 36.53
CA LEU A 739 -45.17 -20.68 35.95
C LEU A 739 -45.34 -22.09 36.52
N ALA A 740 -44.26 -22.85 36.67
CA ALA A 740 -44.29 -24.15 37.34
C ALA A 740 -44.84 -24.01 38.77
N GLN A 741 -44.38 -23.01 39.53
CA GLN A 741 -44.93 -22.72 40.86
C GLN A 741 -46.41 -22.32 40.83
N LEU A 742 -46.89 -21.59 39.82
CA LEU A 742 -48.31 -21.25 39.69
C LEU A 742 -49.18 -22.46 39.35
N LEU A 743 -48.69 -23.39 38.52
CA LEU A 743 -49.37 -24.66 38.23
C LEU A 743 -49.42 -25.56 39.46
N ASP A 744 -48.31 -25.69 40.20
CA ASP A 744 -48.22 -26.47 41.44
C ASP A 744 -49.15 -25.94 42.54
N ASN A 745 -49.33 -24.61 42.61
CA ASN A 745 -50.30 -23.97 43.50
C ASN A 745 -51.76 -23.96 42.95
N GLY A 746 -52.06 -24.71 41.90
CA GLY A 746 -53.41 -24.82 41.31
C GLY A 746 -53.94 -23.52 40.68
N ARG A 747 -53.09 -22.53 40.42
CA ARG A 747 -53.47 -21.20 39.90
C ARG A 747 -53.47 -21.16 38.37
N GLU A 748 -54.13 -22.14 37.74
CA GLU A 748 -54.11 -22.38 36.29
C GLU A 748 -54.44 -21.14 35.46
N ALA A 749 -55.49 -20.39 35.82
CA ALA A 749 -55.87 -19.17 35.11
C ALA A 749 -54.76 -18.09 35.14
N SER A 750 -53.99 -18.01 36.23
CA SER A 750 -52.82 -17.10 36.30
C SER A 750 -51.63 -17.63 35.50
N ALA A 751 -51.47 -18.94 35.37
CA ALA A 751 -50.44 -19.56 34.55
C ALA A 751 -50.74 -19.42 33.04
N ARG A 752 -51.99 -19.66 32.61
CA ARG A 752 -52.45 -19.47 31.23
C ARG A 752 -52.23 -18.05 30.70
N ILE A 753 -52.47 -17.02 31.52
CA ILE A 753 -52.19 -15.62 31.13
C ILE A 753 -50.69 -15.33 31.08
N ARG A 754 -49.89 -15.87 32.01
CA ARG A 754 -48.46 -15.54 32.12
C ARG A 754 -47.56 -16.31 31.15
N VAL A 755 -47.97 -17.50 30.69
CA VAL A 755 -47.20 -18.27 29.71
C VAL A 755 -47.17 -17.63 28.33
N GLU A 756 -48.17 -16.80 27.99
CA GLU A 756 -48.15 -15.99 26.77
C GLU A 756 -46.91 -15.06 26.73
N ASN A 757 -46.50 -14.51 27.89
CA ASN A 757 -45.28 -13.68 27.99
C ASN A 757 -44.00 -14.51 27.78
N VAL A 758 -43.97 -15.77 28.22
CA VAL A 758 -42.85 -16.69 27.97
C VAL A 758 -42.78 -17.03 26.49
N ILE A 759 -43.91 -17.41 25.88
CA ILE A 759 -44.03 -17.68 24.44
C ILE A 759 -43.57 -16.45 23.64
N ALA A 760 -44.00 -15.23 24.00
CA ALA A 760 -43.57 -14.00 23.34
C ALA A 760 -42.07 -13.70 23.54
N THR A 761 -41.51 -14.02 24.70
CA THR A 761 -40.08 -13.85 24.99
C THR A 761 -39.23 -14.82 24.16
N ASP A 762 -39.62 -16.09 24.10
CA ASP A 762 -38.92 -17.14 23.34
C ASP A 762 -38.99 -16.87 21.82
N ILE A 763 -40.15 -16.45 21.32
CA ILE A 763 -40.32 -15.96 19.94
C ILE A 763 -39.39 -14.77 19.67
N GLY A 764 -39.22 -13.88 20.66
CA GLY A 764 -38.32 -12.73 20.55
C GLY A 764 -36.85 -13.12 20.46
N VAL A 765 -36.40 -14.15 21.20
CA VAL A 765 -35.05 -14.70 21.11
C VAL A 765 -34.80 -15.28 19.72
N GLU A 766 -35.70 -16.12 19.19
CA GLU A 766 -35.57 -16.71 17.85
C GLU A 766 -35.50 -15.65 16.75
N VAL A 767 -36.30 -14.57 16.85
CA VAL A 767 -36.22 -13.42 15.93
C VAL A 767 -34.89 -12.67 16.05
N MET A 768 -34.36 -12.49 17.26
CA MET A 768 -33.06 -11.85 17.47
C MET A 768 -31.91 -12.69 16.89
N GLU A 769 -31.96 -14.02 16.96
CA GLU A 769 -30.97 -14.93 16.36
C GLU A 769 -31.00 -14.87 14.82
N ILE A 770 -32.20 -14.86 14.22
CA ILE A 770 -32.36 -14.73 12.77
C ILE A 770 -31.82 -13.38 12.28
N VAL A 771 -32.20 -12.28 12.94
CA VAL A 771 -31.73 -10.94 12.54
C VAL A 771 -30.23 -10.75 12.79
N GLU A 772 -29.65 -11.39 13.82
CA GLU A 772 -28.21 -11.44 14.00
C GLU A 772 -27.49 -12.04 12.79
N LEU A 773 -27.91 -13.22 12.33
CA LEU A 773 -27.25 -13.91 11.21
C LEU A 773 -27.31 -13.10 9.90
N TYR A 774 -28.44 -12.42 9.62
CA TYR A 774 -28.52 -11.50 8.48
C TYR A 774 -27.66 -10.24 8.68
N CYS A 775 -27.47 -9.75 9.90
CA CYS A 775 -26.52 -8.67 10.19
C CYS A 775 -25.07 -9.12 10.01
N GLU A 776 -24.71 -10.35 10.37
CA GLU A 776 -23.38 -10.94 10.09
C GLU A 776 -23.13 -11.02 8.57
N LEU A 777 -24.11 -11.50 7.79
CA LEU A 777 -24.02 -11.54 6.33
C LEU A 777 -23.86 -10.14 5.71
N LEU A 778 -24.63 -9.15 6.18
CA LEU A 778 -24.51 -7.76 5.75
C LEU A 778 -23.16 -7.14 6.13
N LEU A 779 -22.58 -7.51 7.28
CA LEU A 779 -21.25 -7.07 7.70
C LEU A 779 -20.16 -7.69 6.82
N ALA A 780 -20.22 -9.00 6.58
CA ALA A 780 -19.29 -9.72 5.71
C ALA A 780 -19.32 -9.22 4.25
N ARG A 781 -20.47 -8.71 3.77
CA ARG A 781 -20.64 -8.15 2.42
C ARG A 781 -20.56 -6.61 2.35
N ALA A 782 -20.32 -5.91 3.47
CA ALA A 782 -20.45 -4.45 3.55
C ALA A 782 -19.59 -3.67 2.54
N ALA A 783 -18.36 -4.11 2.28
CA ALA A 783 -17.42 -3.46 1.36
C ALA A 783 -17.84 -3.56 -0.13
N VAL A 784 -18.56 -4.63 -0.49
CA VAL A 784 -19.07 -4.87 -1.85
C VAL A 784 -20.47 -4.26 -2.01
N LEU A 785 -21.27 -4.25 -0.94
CA LEU A 785 -22.63 -3.71 -0.92
C LEU A 785 -22.72 -2.28 -1.46
N ASP A 786 -21.83 -1.37 -1.03
CA ASP A 786 -21.84 0.01 -1.52
C ASP A 786 -21.44 0.14 -2.99
N GLN A 787 -20.63 -0.80 -3.52
CA GLN A 787 -20.30 -0.81 -4.93
C GLN A 787 -21.51 -1.22 -5.78
N ILE A 788 -22.22 -2.30 -5.42
CA ILE A 788 -23.37 -2.77 -6.19
C ILE A 788 -24.57 -1.81 -6.02
N ALA A 789 -24.89 -1.38 -4.79
CA ALA A 789 -26.05 -0.52 -4.53
C ALA A 789 -25.98 0.86 -5.21
N PHE A 790 -24.78 1.42 -5.39
CA PHE A 790 -24.59 2.70 -6.09
C PHE A 790 -24.09 2.55 -7.54
N SER A 791 -24.06 1.33 -8.07
CA SER A 791 -23.85 1.05 -9.51
C SER A 791 -25.12 1.28 -10.34
N GLU A 792 -25.01 1.10 -11.66
CA GLU A 792 -26.15 1.07 -12.58
C GLU A 792 -27.16 -0.04 -12.21
N LYS A 793 -26.70 -1.24 -11.83
CA LYS A 793 -27.57 -2.34 -11.35
C LYS A 793 -28.40 -1.87 -10.14
N GLY A 794 -27.78 -1.19 -9.18
CA GLY A 794 -28.49 -0.61 -8.03
C GLY A 794 -29.44 0.54 -8.39
N ALA A 795 -29.21 1.26 -9.50
CA ALA A 795 -30.14 2.26 -10.02
C ALA A 795 -31.36 1.59 -10.69
N GLN A 796 -31.14 0.55 -11.49
CA GLN A 796 -32.20 -0.29 -12.07
C GLN A 796 -33.05 -0.92 -10.97
N ALA A 797 -32.44 -1.47 -9.92
CA ALA A 797 -33.10 -2.01 -8.73
C ALA A 797 -34.09 -1.02 -8.08
N ARG A 798 -33.66 0.24 -7.88
CA ARG A 798 -34.51 1.29 -7.31
C ARG A 798 -35.65 1.71 -8.25
N ASN A 799 -35.46 1.61 -9.56
CA ASN A 799 -36.52 1.88 -10.53
C ASN A 799 -37.54 0.72 -10.56
N LYS A 800 -37.08 -0.54 -10.53
CA LYS A 800 -37.94 -1.74 -10.36
C LYS A 800 -38.81 -1.62 -9.10
N ALA A 801 -38.23 -1.22 -7.97
CA ALA A 801 -38.97 -0.98 -6.71
C ALA A 801 -40.08 0.07 -6.85
N LYS A 802 -39.84 1.14 -7.63
CA LYS A 802 -40.83 2.20 -7.89
C LYS A 802 -41.94 1.72 -8.81
N GLU A 803 -41.62 0.90 -9.80
CA GLU A 803 -42.61 0.31 -10.71
C GLU A 803 -43.49 -0.71 -9.99
N GLU A 804 -42.91 -1.63 -9.20
CA GLU A 804 -43.67 -2.56 -8.34
C GLU A 804 -44.57 -1.80 -7.34
N ALA A 805 -44.04 -0.77 -6.68
CA ALA A 805 -44.83 0.06 -5.75
C ALA A 805 -45.97 0.82 -6.47
N LYS A 806 -45.73 1.30 -7.69
CA LYS A 806 -46.76 1.99 -8.49
C LYS A 806 -47.86 1.01 -8.96
N GLN A 807 -47.50 -0.17 -9.45
CA GLN A 807 -48.46 -1.19 -9.87
C GLN A 807 -49.40 -1.58 -8.72
N LEU A 808 -48.86 -1.75 -7.51
CA LEU A 808 -49.65 -2.03 -6.30
C LEU A 808 -50.58 -0.87 -5.89
N LEU A 809 -50.19 0.38 -6.12
CA LEU A 809 -51.04 1.56 -5.90
C LEU A 809 -52.15 1.67 -6.94
N ASP A 810 -51.84 1.48 -8.22
CA ASP A 810 -52.81 1.51 -9.33
C ASP A 810 -53.85 0.37 -9.19
N MET A 811 -53.44 -0.81 -8.73
CA MET A 811 -54.35 -1.92 -8.37
C MET A 811 -55.25 -1.60 -7.16
N GLY A 812 -54.75 -0.83 -6.19
CA GLY A 812 -55.54 -0.37 -5.04
C GLY A 812 -56.60 0.68 -5.40
N ALA A 813 -56.33 1.51 -6.43
CA ALA A 813 -57.25 2.55 -6.87
C ALA A 813 -58.51 2.04 -7.59
N HIS A 814 -58.52 0.78 -8.05
CA HIS A 814 -59.66 0.17 -8.76
C HIS A 814 -60.71 -0.50 -7.87
N THR A 815 -60.57 -0.45 -6.54
CA THR A 815 -61.52 -1.07 -5.59
C THR A 815 -62.28 -0.09 -4.69
N GLY A 816 -62.17 1.23 -4.93
CA GLY A 816 -62.69 2.29 -4.04
C GLY A 816 -63.67 3.29 -4.69
N SER A 817 -64.96 2.91 -4.76
CA SER A 817 -66.16 3.77 -4.83
C SER A 817 -66.38 4.76 -6.00
N ALA A 818 -67.67 4.90 -6.36
CA ALA A 818 -68.18 5.84 -7.36
C ALA A 818 -68.53 7.23 -6.77
N GLU A 819 -68.82 8.17 -7.69
CA GLU A 819 -69.49 9.47 -7.48
C GLU A 819 -68.99 10.41 -6.35
N GLN A 820 -68.25 11.45 -6.75
CA GLN A 820 -68.78 12.81 -6.61
C GLN A 820 -68.04 13.80 -7.53
N LYS A 821 -68.81 14.60 -8.29
CA LYS A 821 -68.30 15.85 -8.88
C LYS A 821 -68.37 16.94 -7.83
N ASN A 822 -67.27 17.67 -7.61
CA ASN A 822 -67.40 19.11 -7.48
C ASN A 822 -66.15 19.85 -7.93
N GLU A 823 -66.34 21.05 -8.46
CA GLU A 823 -65.27 21.93 -8.91
C GLU A 823 -64.62 22.62 -7.71
N ASN A 824 -63.31 22.86 -7.75
CA ASN A 824 -62.83 24.20 -7.40
C ASN A 824 -61.53 24.60 -8.10
N ARG A 825 -61.40 25.90 -8.36
CA ARG A 825 -60.28 26.54 -9.07
C ARG A 825 -59.21 27.01 -8.09
N GLY A 826 -57.96 27.12 -8.54
CA GLY A 826 -56.98 27.97 -7.85
C GLY A 826 -55.53 27.87 -8.34
N PHE A 827 -55.13 28.79 -9.24
CA PHE A 827 -53.76 29.30 -9.49
C PHE A 827 -52.56 28.33 -9.59
N GLY A 828 -51.69 28.35 -10.62
CA GLY A 828 -51.59 29.19 -11.82
C GLY A 828 -50.22 29.88 -11.95
N TRP A 829 -49.62 29.77 -13.15
CA TRP A 829 -48.41 30.48 -13.67
C TRP A 829 -47.04 29.88 -13.30
N PHE A 830 -46.02 29.85 -14.16
CA PHE A 830 -45.87 30.29 -15.57
C PHE A 830 -44.75 29.49 -16.27
N SER A 831 -44.95 28.99 -17.49
CA SER A 831 -43.87 28.84 -18.49
C SER A 831 -44.47 28.74 -19.89
N GLY A 832 -43.86 29.42 -20.86
CA GLY A 832 -44.26 29.34 -22.26
C GLY A 832 -43.14 28.81 -23.14
N SER A 833 -43.54 28.15 -24.23
CA SER A 833 -42.98 28.36 -25.60
C SER A 833 -41.52 27.92 -25.83
N ARG A 834 -41.16 27.13 -26.88
CA ARG A 834 -41.81 26.93 -28.19
C ARG A 834 -41.16 25.75 -28.96
N THR A 835 -41.91 25.10 -29.88
CA THR A 835 -41.46 24.38 -31.12
C THR A 835 -40.48 23.18 -31.04
N SER A 836 -40.52 22.14 -31.89
CA SER A 836 -41.55 21.61 -32.83
C SER A 836 -41.08 20.30 -33.51
N ALA A 837 -42.02 19.51 -34.04
CA ALA A 837 -41.89 18.58 -35.19
C ALA A 837 -41.32 17.15 -35.03
N THR A 838 -42.24 16.18 -34.83
CA THR A 838 -42.43 14.92 -35.60
C THR A 838 -41.24 14.04 -36.04
N LYS A 839 -41.33 12.73 -35.69
CA LYS A 839 -41.46 11.62 -36.66
C LYS A 839 -42.01 10.33 -36.04
N ILE A 840 -42.71 9.54 -36.85
CA ILE A 840 -43.28 8.21 -36.56
C ILE A 840 -42.28 7.13 -37.03
N PRO A 841 -42.30 5.91 -36.46
CA PRO A 841 -42.34 4.73 -37.35
C PRO A 841 -43.29 3.61 -36.91
N GLU A 842 -43.59 2.72 -37.86
CA GLU A 842 -44.56 1.62 -37.80
C GLU A 842 -43.97 0.28 -37.31
N LYS A 843 -44.85 -0.72 -37.13
CA LYS A 843 -44.50 -2.14 -36.91
C LYS A 843 -44.01 -2.82 -38.19
N LYS A 844 -43.03 -3.73 -38.06
CA LYS A 844 -43.17 -5.16 -38.43
C LYS A 844 -41.96 -6.01 -37.98
N GLN A 845 -42.20 -7.33 -37.89
CA GLN A 845 -41.27 -8.39 -37.43
C GLN A 845 -40.15 -8.67 -38.47
N PRO A 846 -39.16 -9.52 -38.14
CA PRO A 846 -39.32 -10.92 -38.58
C PRO A 846 -38.72 -12.04 -37.68
N THR A 847 -39.29 -13.24 -37.85
CA THR A 847 -38.71 -14.61 -37.79
C THR A 847 -37.90 -15.15 -36.60
N THR A 848 -38.33 -16.34 -36.18
CA THR A 848 -37.67 -17.36 -35.35
C THR A 848 -36.51 -18.08 -36.05
N GLN A 849 -35.47 -18.44 -35.27
CA GLN A 849 -34.74 -19.72 -35.36
C GLN A 849 -33.99 -19.97 -34.04
N GLN A 850 -34.10 -21.19 -33.48
CA GLN A 850 -33.30 -21.66 -32.34
C GLN A 850 -31.96 -22.25 -32.83
N PRO A 851 -30.98 -22.36 -31.92
CA PRO A 851 -30.46 -23.70 -31.64
C PRO A 851 -30.44 -24.04 -30.13
N GLU A 852 -30.28 -25.33 -29.85
CA GLU A 852 -30.35 -25.94 -28.52
C GLU A 852 -29.07 -25.70 -27.68
N SER A 853 -29.21 -25.54 -26.36
CA SER A 853 -28.16 -25.89 -25.40
C SER A 853 -28.76 -26.25 -24.03
N THR A 854 -28.49 -27.45 -23.54
CA THR A 854 -28.96 -27.96 -22.24
C THR A 854 -28.05 -27.52 -21.09
N GLY A 855 -28.62 -26.89 -20.06
CA GLY A 855 -27.95 -26.62 -18.77
C GLY A 855 -28.25 -25.22 -18.20
N ASP A 856 -28.71 -25.19 -16.94
CA ASP A 856 -28.78 -24.01 -16.05
C ASP A 856 -29.66 -22.80 -16.46
N GLU A 857 -30.85 -23.04 -17.02
CA GLU A 857 -31.88 -21.98 -17.12
C GLU A 857 -32.40 -21.51 -15.74
N SER A 858 -32.40 -22.35 -14.70
CA SER A 858 -32.95 -21.99 -13.38
C SER A 858 -32.14 -20.93 -12.65
N ASP A 859 -30.80 -21.02 -12.69
CA ASP A 859 -29.93 -20.11 -11.94
C ASP A 859 -29.75 -18.77 -12.69
N GLN A 860 -29.89 -18.74 -14.01
CA GLN A 860 -29.87 -17.50 -14.81
C GLN A 860 -31.16 -16.67 -14.63
N LEU A 861 -32.33 -17.33 -14.53
CA LEU A 861 -33.62 -16.65 -14.31
C LEU A 861 -33.73 -15.95 -12.95
N ASP A 862 -33.03 -16.45 -11.93
CA ASP A 862 -32.98 -15.85 -10.58
C ASP A 862 -32.02 -14.64 -10.50
N GLU A 863 -30.95 -14.59 -11.30
CA GLU A 863 -30.06 -13.42 -11.37
C GLU A 863 -30.70 -12.21 -12.08
N GLU A 864 -31.47 -12.42 -13.16
CA GLU A 864 -32.19 -11.32 -13.85
C GLU A 864 -33.31 -10.70 -13.00
N ASN A 865 -33.88 -11.46 -12.05
CA ASN A 865 -35.00 -10.99 -11.24
C ASN A 865 -34.64 -10.40 -9.87
N CYS A 866 -33.41 -10.60 -9.39
CA CYS A 866 -32.95 -10.01 -8.13
C CYS A 866 -32.90 -8.47 -8.17
N TYR A 867 -32.84 -7.82 -7.00
CA TYR A 867 -32.69 -6.37 -6.91
C TYR A 867 -31.21 -5.98 -6.98
N ILE A 868 -30.40 -6.53 -6.08
CA ILE A 868 -28.95 -6.31 -6.00
C ILE A 868 -28.23 -7.66 -6.12
N ASN A 869 -28.59 -8.59 -5.23
CA ASN A 869 -28.13 -9.97 -5.18
C ASN A 869 -29.08 -10.75 -4.25
N PRO A 870 -29.54 -11.97 -4.60
CA PRO A 870 -30.57 -12.69 -3.84
C PRO A 870 -30.32 -12.77 -2.33
N ALA A 871 -29.10 -13.13 -1.90
CA ALA A 871 -28.78 -13.30 -0.48
C ALA A 871 -28.70 -11.98 0.29
N ILE A 872 -28.26 -10.90 -0.35
CA ILE A 872 -28.17 -9.57 0.25
C ILE A 872 -29.55 -8.89 0.27
N ASP A 873 -30.36 -9.12 -0.76
CA ASP A 873 -31.75 -8.68 -0.84
C ASP A 873 -32.62 -9.37 0.23
N GLU A 874 -32.46 -10.69 0.42
CA GLU A 874 -33.08 -11.47 1.51
C GLU A 874 -32.72 -10.86 2.87
N ALA A 875 -31.44 -10.55 3.10
CA ALA A 875 -30.95 -9.94 4.35
C ALA A 875 -31.51 -8.53 4.59
N ALA A 876 -31.51 -7.67 3.58
CA ALA A 876 -32.05 -6.32 3.69
C ALA A 876 -33.57 -6.34 3.93
N ALA A 877 -34.30 -7.17 3.19
CA ALA A 877 -35.73 -7.34 3.36
C ALA A 877 -36.08 -7.90 4.76
N ALA A 878 -35.31 -8.87 5.27
CA ALA A 878 -35.46 -9.39 6.63
C ALA A 878 -35.30 -8.28 7.69
N VAL A 879 -34.32 -7.38 7.55
CA VAL A 879 -34.13 -6.23 8.45
C VAL A 879 -35.30 -5.23 8.33
N PHE A 880 -35.76 -4.90 7.12
CA PHE A 880 -36.91 -4.00 6.92
C PHE A 880 -38.21 -4.55 7.51
N TYR A 881 -38.48 -5.84 7.34
CA TYR A 881 -39.66 -6.52 7.87
C TYR A 881 -39.63 -6.63 9.40
N SER A 882 -38.45 -6.89 9.97
CA SER A 882 -38.26 -7.10 11.41
C SER A 882 -38.27 -5.80 12.21
N CYS A 883 -37.64 -4.73 11.71
CA CYS A 883 -37.45 -3.48 12.46
C CYS A 883 -38.73 -2.87 13.10
N PRO A 884 -39.87 -2.73 12.40
CA PRO A 884 -41.11 -2.19 12.99
C PRO A 884 -41.91 -3.21 13.80
N ARG A 885 -41.52 -4.49 13.78
CA ARG A 885 -42.18 -5.59 14.51
C ARG A 885 -41.28 -6.16 15.61
N PHE A 886 -40.15 -5.52 15.87
CA PHE A 886 -39.14 -6.03 16.78
C PHE A 886 -39.67 -5.99 18.22
N PRO A 887 -39.50 -7.05 19.03
CA PRO A 887 -40.03 -7.08 20.40
C PRO A 887 -39.47 -6.02 21.34
N ARG A 888 -38.41 -5.30 20.93
CA ARG A 888 -37.69 -4.30 21.72
C ARG A 888 -37.24 -3.14 20.87
N GLU A 889 -37.13 -1.97 21.49
CA GLU A 889 -36.54 -0.79 20.86
C GLU A 889 -35.01 -0.91 20.84
N VAL A 890 -34.45 -1.21 19.67
CA VAL A 890 -32.99 -1.32 19.44
C VAL A 890 -32.56 -0.20 18.50
N LYS A 891 -31.91 0.83 19.04
CA LYS A 891 -31.56 2.06 18.31
C LYS A 891 -30.64 1.79 17.12
N GLU A 892 -29.74 0.82 17.27
CA GLU A 892 -28.80 0.37 16.24
C GLU A 892 -29.52 -0.31 15.08
N LEU A 893 -30.62 -1.05 15.33
CA LEU A 893 -31.44 -1.67 14.29
C LEU A 893 -32.21 -0.61 13.49
N THR A 894 -32.73 0.42 14.16
CA THR A 894 -33.35 1.58 13.50
C THR A 894 -32.33 2.35 12.64
N ALA A 895 -31.11 2.55 13.16
CA ALA A 895 -30.03 3.18 12.40
C ALA A 895 -29.61 2.34 11.17
N LEU A 896 -29.51 1.01 11.32
CA LEU A 896 -29.23 0.10 10.21
C LEU A 896 -30.33 0.19 9.13
N ARG A 897 -31.61 0.18 9.52
CA ARG A 897 -32.74 0.37 8.60
C ARG A 897 -32.61 1.66 7.78
N THR A 898 -32.23 2.79 8.39
CA THR A 898 -32.00 4.04 7.64
C THR A 898 -30.85 3.88 6.63
N LEU A 899 -29.76 3.24 7.02
CA LEU A 899 -28.58 3.02 6.16
C LEU A 899 -28.87 2.07 5.00
N LEU A 900 -29.68 1.03 5.19
CA LEU A 900 -30.12 0.14 4.11
C LEU A 900 -31.12 0.86 3.18
N MET A 901 -32.00 1.71 3.72
CA MET A 901 -32.97 2.47 2.91
C MET A 901 -32.29 3.45 1.93
N GLU A 902 -31.11 4.00 2.27
CA GLU A 902 -30.30 4.80 1.33
C GLU A 902 -29.79 4.00 0.12
N ARG A 903 -29.70 2.67 0.25
CA ARG A 903 -29.12 1.75 -0.76
C ARG A 903 -30.20 1.17 -1.67
N TRP A 904 -31.23 0.57 -1.09
CA TRP A 904 -32.36 -0.04 -1.81
C TRP A 904 -33.50 0.93 -2.18
N GLY A 905 -33.52 2.15 -1.62
CA GLY A 905 -34.59 3.11 -1.83
C GLY A 905 -35.75 2.98 -0.83
N LYS A 906 -36.60 4.01 -0.79
CA LYS A 906 -37.72 4.09 0.15
C LYS A 906 -38.85 3.13 -0.24
N GLU A 907 -39.04 2.96 -1.54
CA GLU A 907 -40.07 2.14 -2.16
C GLU A 907 -39.84 0.66 -1.84
N PHE A 908 -38.63 0.14 -2.08
CA PHE A 908 -38.23 -1.21 -1.67
C PHE A 908 -38.38 -1.42 -0.16
N ALA A 909 -37.87 -0.47 0.65
CA ALA A 909 -37.97 -0.56 2.11
C ALA A 909 -39.42 -0.64 2.61
N THR A 910 -40.35 0.03 1.91
CA THR A 910 -41.79 0.02 2.23
C THR A 910 -42.43 -1.31 1.80
N LEU A 911 -42.15 -1.79 0.59
CA LEU A 911 -42.63 -3.08 0.09
C LEU A 911 -42.12 -4.25 0.96
N ALA A 912 -40.83 -4.22 1.34
CA ALA A 912 -40.21 -5.24 2.18
C ALA A 912 -40.78 -5.23 3.60
N GLN A 913 -41.02 -4.03 4.15
CA GLN A 913 -41.71 -3.87 5.43
C GLN A 913 -43.12 -4.49 5.43
N GLU A 914 -43.83 -4.51 4.30
CA GLU A 914 -45.15 -5.15 4.16
C GLU A 914 -45.11 -6.60 3.67
N ASN A 915 -43.92 -7.16 3.40
CA ASN A 915 -43.73 -8.46 2.74
C ASN A 915 -44.46 -8.53 1.38
N LYS A 916 -44.35 -7.45 0.59
CA LYS A 916 -44.92 -7.29 -0.76
C LYS A 916 -43.85 -7.16 -1.86
N THR A 917 -42.57 -7.29 -1.52
CA THR A 917 -41.47 -7.43 -2.50
C THR A 917 -41.49 -8.82 -3.16
N GLY A 918 -40.97 -8.91 -4.39
CA GLY A 918 -40.63 -10.21 -5.01
C GLY A 918 -39.55 -11.04 -4.27
N VAL A 919 -38.88 -10.46 -3.27
CA VAL A 919 -37.90 -11.14 -2.41
C VAL A 919 -38.61 -12.02 -1.37
N LYS A 920 -38.36 -13.33 -1.41
CA LYS A 920 -38.94 -14.30 -0.47
C LYS A 920 -38.26 -14.26 0.90
N LEU A 921 -38.98 -13.79 1.93
CA LEU A 921 -38.51 -13.85 3.33
C LEU A 921 -38.60 -15.27 3.91
N PRO A 922 -37.81 -15.60 4.95
CA PRO A 922 -37.90 -16.88 5.65
C PRO A 922 -39.27 -17.08 6.32
N ASP A 923 -39.89 -18.24 6.06
CA ASP A 923 -41.19 -18.58 6.63
C ASP A 923 -41.19 -18.55 8.17
N ARG A 924 -40.09 -18.91 8.82
CA ARG A 924 -39.92 -18.78 10.28
C ARG A 924 -40.07 -17.32 10.72
N LEU A 925 -39.29 -16.41 10.12
CA LEU A 925 -39.31 -14.99 10.46
C LEU A 925 -40.70 -14.37 10.28
N VAL A 926 -41.36 -14.67 9.15
CA VAL A 926 -42.71 -14.16 8.84
C VAL A 926 -43.77 -14.74 9.77
N LYS A 927 -43.72 -16.04 10.09
CA LYS A 927 -44.66 -16.68 11.02
C LYS A 927 -44.50 -16.16 12.45
N ARG A 928 -43.25 -15.96 12.91
CA ARG A 928 -42.91 -15.52 14.29
C ARG A 928 -43.24 -14.06 14.56
N LEU A 929 -43.05 -13.17 13.58
CA LEU A 929 -43.35 -11.73 13.70
C LEU A 929 -44.80 -11.35 13.39
N ARG A 930 -45.65 -12.31 13.02
CA ARG A 930 -47.07 -12.04 12.76
C ARG A 930 -47.83 -11.92 14.09
N VAL A 931 -48.26 -10.71 14.43
CA VAL A 931 -49.09 -10.43 15.61
C VAL A 931 -50.40 -11.22 15.56
N LYS A 932 -50.43 -12.34 16.28
CA LYS A 932 -51.63 -13.12 16.64
C LYS A 932 -51.45 -13.61 18.07
N PRO A 933 -52.52 -13.70 18.89
CA PRO A 933 -52.44 -14.40 20.16
C PRO A 933 -52.03 -15.87 19.92
N PRO A 934 -51.27 -16.49 20.84
CA PRO A 934 -50.97 -17.92 20.74
C PRO A 934 -52.26 -18.74 20.77
N SER A 935 -52.31 -19.86 20.05
CA SER A 935 -53.46 -20.76 20.14
C SER A 935 -53.55 -21.39 21.52
N GLU A 936 -54.77 -21.71 21.97
CA GLU A 936 -54.99 -22.38 23.26
C GLU A 936 -54.22 -23.70 23.34
N GLU A 937 -54.12 -24.45 22.24
CA GLU A 937 -53.27 -25.64 22.09
C GLU A 937 -51.78 -25.37 22.36
N LEU A 938 -51.23 -24.24 21.87
CA LEU A 938 -49.83 -23.87 22.10
C LEU A 938 -49.59 -23.45 23.55
N VAL A 939 -50.55 -22.72 24.14
CA VAL A 939 -50.58 -22.34 25.56
C VAL A 939 -50.60 -23.59 26.44
N GLU A 940 -51.49 -24.54 26.18
CA GLU A 940 -51.56 -25.80 26.93
C GLU A 940 -50.33 -26.69 26.72
N SER A 941 -49.76 -26.74 25.51
CA SER A 941 -48.53 -27.47 25.25
C SER A 941 -47.34 -26.89 26.02
N TYR A 942 -47.17 -25.56 26.03
CA TYR A 942 -46.13 -24.90 26.81
C TYR A 942 -46.32 -25.13 28.31
N LEU A 943 -47.55 -25.03 28.83
CA LEU A 943 -47.82 -25.31 30.25
C LEU A 943 -47.56 -26.77 30.62
N ARG A 944 -47.92 -27.73 29.76
CA ARG A 944 -47.67 -29.16 29.97
C ARG A 944 -46.18 -29.49 29.92
N GLU A 945 -45.42 -28.90 29.00
CA GLU A 945 -43.97 -29.11 28.93
C GLU A 945 -43.23 -28.41 30.08
N ILE A 946 -43.67 -27.23 30.52
CA ILE A 946 -43.15 -26.57 31.74
C ILE A 946 -43.49 -27.42 32.97
N ALA A 947 -44.71 -27.94 33.09
CA ALA A 947 -45.11 -28.81 34.19
C ALA A 947 -44.22 -30.07 34.23
N ASN A 948 -44.08 -30.77 33.10
CA ASN A 948 -43.20 -31.94 32.98
C ASN A 948 -41.73 -31.62 33.29
N ALA A 949 -41.19 -30.51 32.78
CA ALA A 949 -39.78 -30.13 32.98
C ALA A 949 -39.45 -29.73 34.43
N TYR A 950 -40.43 -29.28 35.20
CA TYR A 950 -40.28 -28.90 36.61
C TYR A 950 -40.94 -29.89 37.60
N GLY A 951 -41.44 -31.04 37.12
CA GLY A 951 -41.97 -32.12 37.95
C GLY A 951 -43.38 -31.89 38.53
N VAL A 952 -44.17 -30.98 37.95
CA VAL A 952 -45.52 -30.61 38.39
C VAL A 952 -46.57 -31.47 37.68
N ALA A 953 -47.51 -32.06 38.43
CA ALA A 953 -48.55 -32.92 37.88
C ALA A 953 -49.74 -32.10 37.32
N TRP A 954 -49.74 -31.82 36.01
CA TRP A 954 -50.76 -30.99 35.35
C TRP A 954 -51.02 -31.42 33.88
N PRO A 955 -52.28 -31.47 33.39
CA PRO A 955 -53.54 -31.17 34.06
C PRO A 955 -54.08 -32.33 34.93
N ALA A 956 -54.91 -32.00 35.92
CA ALA A 956 -55.22 -32.89 37.04
C ALA A 956 -56.27 -34.01 36.80
N ASN A 957 -56.77 -34.22 35.58
CA ASN A 957 -57.74 -35.28 35.30
C ASN A 957 -57.70 -35.78 33.84
N GLN A 958 -57.22 -37.02 33.64
CA GLN A 958 -57.65 -37.88 32.55
C GLN A 958 -57.51 -39.35 33.02
N VAL A 959 -58.62 -40.09 33.05
CA VAL A 959 -58.68 -41.52 33.39
C VAL A 959 -58.96 -42.31 32.10
N VAL A 960 -58.42 -43.53 32.04
CA VAL A 960 -58.51 -44.45 30.91
C VAL A 960 -59.76 -45.32 31.02
N ASP A 961 -60.57 -45.38 29.96
CA ASP A 961 -61.42 -46.52 29.57
C ASP A 961 -60.74 -47.16 28.34
N GLY A 962 -60.84 -48.46 28.03
CA GLY A 962 -61.48 -49.65 28.61
C GLY A 962 -61.24 -50.77 27.58
N ASP A 963 -60.79 -51.96 27.95
CA ASP A 963 -61.68 -53.11 28.22
C ASP A 963 -60.91 -54.24 28.91
N ILE A 964 -61.61 -54.97 29.78
CA ILE A 964 -61.17 -56.23 30.41
C ILE A 964 -62.15 -57.33 29.97
N PRO A 965 -61.68 -58.55 29.70
CA PRO A 965 -62.46 -59.72 30.13
C PRO A 965 -61.65 -60.68 31.02
N GLU A 966 -62.09 -60.78 32.27
CA GLU A 966 -61.86 -61.92 33.18
C GLU A 966 -62.94 -63.01 32.95
N PRO A 967 -62.85 -64.20 33.57
CA PRO A 967 -61.66 -64.95 33.99
C PRO A 967 -61.73 -66.44 33.58
N MET A 968 -60.58 -67.13 33.60
CA MET A 968 -60.55 -68.57 33.95
C MET A 968 -59.30 -68.91 34.76
N LEU A 969 -59.48 -69.80 35.73
CA LEU A 969 -58.46 -70.35 36.62
C LEU A 969 -57.57 -71.34 35.85
N GLU A 970 -56.25 -71.29 36.02
CA GLU A 970 -55.49 -72.29 36.80
C GLU A 970 -53.98 -71.99 36.88
N GLU A 971 -53.35 -72.57 37.91
CA GLU A 971 -51.90 -72.81 38.17
C GLU A 971 -50.86 -71.68 38.00
N GLY A 972 -49.99 -71.53 39.02
CA GLY A 972 -48.75 -70.72 38.91
C GLY A 972 -48.30 -70.02 40.20
N GLU A 973 -47.63 -70.74 41.09
CA GLU A 973 -46.61 -70.24 42.03
C GLU A 973 -46.93 -69.03 42.96
N ARG A 974 -47.59 -69.35 44.08
CA ARG A 974 -46.98 -69.35 45.44
C ARG A 974 -45.55 -68.77 45.62
N PRO A 975 -45.20 -68.25 46.82
CA PRO A 975 -45.81 -67.10 47.50
C PRO A 975 -44.72 -66.19 48.16
N SER A 976 -45.14 -65.30 49.05
CA SER A 976 -44.32 -64.35 49.81
C SER A 976 -43.41 -64.92 50.92
N SER A 977 -42.38 -64.12 51.30
CA SER A 977 -41.56 -64.14 52.54
C SER A 977 -40.45 -65.20 52.65
N PRO A 978 -39.26 -64.88 53.26
CA PRO A 978 -39.08 -64.68 54.72
C PRO A 978 -38.16 -63.45 55.09
N PRO A 979 -37.32 -63.40 56.17
CA PRO A 979 -37.61 -62.71 57.46
C PRO A 979 -36.55 -61.66 57.96
N PRO A 980 -36.75 -61.00 59.13
CA PRO A 980 -35.77 -60.15 59.88
C PRO A 980 -35.21 -60.88 61.16
N PRO A 981 -34.57 -60.27 62.19
CA PRO A 981 -33.66 -59.09 62.33
C PRO A 981 -32.30 -59.39 63.04
N GLU A 982 -31.44 -58.36 63.16
CA GLU A 982 -30.10 -58.25 63.78
C GLU A 982 -29.60 -59.32 64.79
N SER A 983 -28.48 -59.93 64.41
CA SER A 983 -27.30 -60.09 65.28
C SER A 983 -26.00 -60.03 64.46
N GLY A 984 -24.84 -60.13 65.13
CA GLY A 984 -23.73 -60.83 64.49
C GLY A 984 -24.25 -62.25 64.20
N ASP A 985 -24.35 -62.59 62.92
CA ASP A 985 -25.44 -63.38 62.30
C ASP A 985 -26.77 -62.60 62.09
N THR A 986 -26.97 -62.10 60.85
CA THR A 986 -28.27 -61.87 60.15
C THR A 986 -29.29 -60.78 60.61
N GLY A 987 -29.71 -59.84 59.71
CA GLY A 987 -31.12 -59.31 59.61
C GLY A 987 -31.52 -57.79 59.60
N GLY A 988 -32.08 -57.26 58.48
CA GLY A 988 -33.31 -56.37 58.35
C GLY A 988 -33.41 -54.84 58.68
N ILE A 989 -33.93 -54.00 57.75
CA ILE A 989 -34.46 -52.59 57.91
C ILE A 989 -35.80 -52.41 57.13
N PRO A 990 -36.87 -51.78 57.69
CA PRO A 990 -37.54 -50.62 57.02
C PRO A 990 -38.19 -49.57 57.98
N GLY A 991 -38.42 -48.34 57.51
CA GLY A 991 -39.03 -47.24 58.30
C GLY A 991 -40.56 -47.09 58.18
N PRO A 992 -41.20 -46.24 59.02
CA PRO A 992 -42.03 -45.16 58.46
C PRO A 992 -42.09 -43.83 59.26
N GLN A 993 -42.39 -42.75 58.52
CA GLN A 993 -43.21 -41.57 58.91
C GLN A 993 -42.79 -40.63 60.08
N THR A 994 -42.31 -39.44 59.69
CA THR A 994 -42.71 -38.07 60.12
C THR A 994 -43.32 -37.83 61.52
N PRO A 995 -42.89 -36.76 62.24
CA PRO A 995 -43.70 -35.53 62.19
C PRO A 995 -42.98 -34.15 62.31
N ARG A 996 -43.33 -33.24 61.38
CA ARG A 996 -43.77 -31.82 61.53
C ARG A 996 -43.10 -30.80 62.51
N LYS A 997 -43.02 -29.57 61.99
CA LYS A 997 -42.84 -28.21 62.60
C LYS A 997 -41.39 -27.82 62.97
N HIS A 998 -40.94 -26.56 62.86
CA HIS A 998 -41.65 -25.27 62.67
C HIS A 998 -40.85 -24.26 61.81
N VAL A 999 -41.54 -23.29 61.19
CA VAL A 999 -40.97 -22.11 60.47
C VAL A 999 -40.97 -20.89 61.41
N PRO A 1000 -40.14 -19.85 61.17
CA PRO A 1000 -40.71 -18.58 60.67
C PRO A 1000 -39.90 -17.89 59.53
N ASP A 1001 -40.62 -17.08 58.74
CA ASP A 1001 -40.17 -16.30 57.57
C ASP A 1001 -39.14 -15.20 57.87
N ILE A 1002 -38.49 -14.68 56.81
CA ILE A 1002 -38.58 -13.26 56.37
C ILE A 1002 -38.04 -13.12 54.92
N ARG A 1003 -38.48 -12.09 54.19
CA ARG A 1003 -38.36 -11.92 52.72
C ARG A 1003 -37.47 -10.74 52.29
N LEU A 1004 -37.21 -10.70 50.96
CA LEU A 1004 -37.02 -9.54 50.06
C LEU A 1004 -35.63 -8.90 49.87
N GLY A 1005 -35.31 -8.60 48.60
CA GLY A 1005 -34.23 -7.72 48.14
C GLY A 1005 -33.60 -8.19 46.82
N SER A 1006 -33.72 -7.42 45.72
CA SER A 1006 -33.31 -7.83 44.36
C SER A 1006 -32.27 -6.91 43.71
N GLU A 1007 -31.15 -7.48 43.25
CA GLU A 1007 -30.04 -6.80 42.54
C GLU A 1007 -30.38 -6.44 41.06
N ALA A 1008 -31.37 -5.58 40.83
CA ALA A 1008 -31.79 -5.22 39.47
C ALA A 1008 -31.57 -3.76 39.06
N ASP A 1009 -31.16 -2.87 39.98
CA ASP A 1009 -31.31 -1.40 39.79
C ASP A 1009 -29.98 -0.60 39.80
N GLU A 1010 -28.83 -1.22 40.09
CA GLU A 1010 -27.54 -0.51 40.24
C GLU A 1010 -26.79 -0.20 38.91
N LEU A 1011 -27.30 -0.66 37.76
CA LEU A 1011 -26.60 -0.58 36.47
C LEU A 1011 -26.81 0.74 35.68
N SER A 1012 -27.23 1.82 36.36
CA SER A 1012 -27.66 3.08 35.70
C SER A 1012 -26.78 4.32 35.97
N ARG A 1013 -25.70 4.26 36.77
CA ARG A 1013 -24.86 5.44 37.08
C ARG A 1013 -23.35 5.15 37.21
N ALA A 1014 -22.55 5.74 36.31
CA ALA A 1014 -21.11 6.02 36.48
C ALA A 1014 -20.73 7.19 35.54
N THR A 1015 -20.08 8.27 35.98
CA THR A 1015 -18.61 8.42 36.19
C THR A 1015 -18.33 9.86 36.76
N PRO A 1016 -17.09 10.29 37.10
CA PRO A 1016 -16.01 9.70 37.91
C PRO A 1016 -15.49 10.72 39.01
N PRO A 1017 -14.22 10.78 39.47
CA PRO A 1017 -13.75 10.23 40.76
C PRO A 1017 -13.10 11.24 41.74
N LYS A 1018 -12.66 10.78 42.94
CA LYS A 1018 -11.61 11.42 43.77
C LYS A 1018 -10.98 10.49 44.85
N ASP A 1019 -9.76 10.04 44.57
CA ASP A 1019 -8.52 9.89 45.39
C ASP A 1019 -8.44 9.35 46.85
N ILE A 1020 -7.31 8.64 47.11
CA ILE A 1020 -6.67 8.23 48.39
C ILE A 1020 -7.46 7.16 49.20
N GLY A 1021 -6.94 6.04 49.75
CA GLY A 1021 -5.61 5.40 49.93
C GLY A 1021 -5.77 4.32 51.06
N THR A 1022 -4.87 3.39 51.44
CA THR A 1022 -3.49 2.96 51.07
C THR A 1022 -3.22 1.52 51.64
N HIS A 1023 -2.03 0.94 51.40
CA HIS A 1023 -1.36 -0.16 52.14
C HIS A 1023 -1.87 -1.63 52.13
N ASP A 1024 -1.22 -2.43 51.26
CA ASP A 1024 -0.26 -3.51 51.57
C ASP A 1024 -0.60 -4.90 52.18
N ALA A 1025 -0.02 -5.90 51.48
CA ALA A 1025 0.76 -7.06 51.97
C ALA A 1025 0.13 -8.47 52.13
N THR A 1026 0.47 -9.33 51.15
CA THR A 1026 0.90 -10.76 51.27
C THR A 1026 -0.08 -11.82 51.84
N GLY A 1027 -0.21 -13.05 51.29
CA GLY A 1027 0.36 -13.61 50.05
C GLY A 1027 0.16 -15.14 49.93
N LYS A 1028 0.39 -15.65 48.70
CA LYS A 1028 0.53 -17.08 48.27
C LYS A 1028 -0.71 -17.98 48.17
N SER A 1029 -0.93 -18.46 46.94
CA SER A 1029 -1.71 -19.65 46.54
C SER A 1029 -0.83 -20.92 46.55
N PRO A 1030 -1.42 -22.12 46.57
CA PRO A 1030 -1.00 -23.12 45.58
C PRO A 1030 -2.15 -23.95 44.93
N VAL A 1031 -2.26 -23.83 43.61
CA VAL A 1031 -2.52 -24.87 42.58
C VAL A 1031 -3.17 -26.21 42.99
N SER A 1032 -4.31 -26.59 42.36
CA SER A 1032 -4.41 -27.79 41.49
C SER A 1032 -5.76 -27.85 40.71
N VAL A 1033 -5.92 -28.86 39.83
CA VAL A 1033 -6.78 -28.84 38.63
C VAL A 1033 -7.80 -30.00 38.57
N ALA A 1034 -8.87 -29.77 37.76
CA ALA A 1034 -9.84 -30.71 37.17
C ALA A 1034 -11.09 -31.05 38.03
N LYS A 1035 -12.23 -31.51 37.48
CA LYS A 1035 -12.61 -31.98 36.11
C LYS A 1035 -14.04 -31.48 35.74
N PRO A 1036 -14.49 -31.49 34.46
CA PRO A 1036 -15.81 -30.99 34.07
C PRO A 1036 -16.96 -31.96 34.42
N GLY A 1037 -18.07 -31.43 34.95
CA GLY A 1037 -19.32 -32.14 35.16
C GLY A 1037 -20.22 -32.18 33.91
N PRO A 1038 -21.21 -33.11 33.85
CA PRO A 1038 -21.96 -33.40 32.64
C PRO A 1038 -23.03 -32.35 32.29
N SER A 1039 -23.28 -32.19 30.99
CA SER A 1039 -24.31 -31.32 30.41
C SER A 1039 -25.71 -31.95 30.44
N SER A 1040 -26.74 -31.17 30.75
CA SER A 1040 -28.14 -31.57 30.50
C SER A 1040 -29.10 -30.38 30.26
N ASP A 1041 -28.64 -29.33 29.57
CA ASP A 1041 -29.53 -28.24 29.12
C ASP A 1041 -29.95 -28.47 27.67
N ASN A 1042 -31.13 -29.07 27.49
CA ASN A 1042 -31.88 -28.99 26.24
C ASN A 1042 -32.84 -27.78 26.32
N PRO A 1043 -32.56 -26.63 25.67
CA PRO A 1043 -33.34 -25.41 25.89
C PRO A 1043 -34.69 -25.41 25.16
N GLN A 1044 -34.90 -26.33 24.23
CA GLN A 1044 -36.05 -26.35 23.33
C GLN A 1044 -36.70 -27.74 23.25
N PRO A 1045 -37.83 -27.98 23.93
CA PRO A 1045 -38.71 -29.08 23.57
C PRO A 1045 -39.34 -28.81 22.19
N ARG A 1046 -39.52 -29.87 21.39
CA ARG A 1046 -40.17 -29.81 20.07
C ARG A 1046 -41.46 -30.61 20.09
N VAL A 1047 -42.59 -29.89 20.08
CA VAL A 1047 -43.92 -30.47 19.89
C VAL A 1047 -44.01 -31.15 18.52
N ARG A 1048 -44.44 -32.42 18.49
CA ARG A 1048 -44.86 -33.13 17.27
C ARG A 1048 -46.37 -33.39 17.33
N ILE A 1049 -47.05 -33.13 16.22
CA ILE A 1049 -48.46 -33.51 16.00
C ILE A 1049 -48.48 -34.93 15.40
N PRO A 1050 -49.42 -35.82 15.77
CA PRO A 1050 -49.46 -37.19 15.24
C PRO A 1050 -49.96 -37.23 13.79
N GLY A 1051 -49.24 -37.90 12.90
CA GLY A 1051 -49.79 -38.32 11.59
C GLY A 1051 -48.89 -38.14 10.37
N GLU A 1052 -47.74 -38.84 10.31
CA GLU A 1052 -47.08 -39.13 9.03
C GLU A 1052 -46.29 -40.44 9.13
N LYS A 1053 -46.44 -41.32 8.13
CA LYS A 1053 -45.72 -42.61 8.06
C LYS A 1053 -44.37 -42.40 7.37
N GLY A 1054 -43.30 -43.00 7.90
CA GLY A 1054 -41.94 -42.82 7.39
C GLY A 1054 -41.56 -43.85 6.31
N ASP A 1055 -40.27 -43.88 5.94
CA ASP A 1055 -39.70 -45.11 5.38
C ASP A 1055 -38.17 -45.25 5.50
N SER A 1056 -37.75 -46.51 5.71
CA SER A 1056 -36.45 -47.14 5.38
C SER A 1056 -35.10 -46.67 5.98
N ILE A 1057 -34.14 -47.60 5.91
CA ILE A 1057 -32.85 -47.68 6.65
C ILE A 1057 -31.66 -47.47 5.69
N GLY A 1058 -30.56 -46.88 6.17
CA GLY A 1058 -29.24 -46.91 5.51
C GLY A 1058 -28.09 -46.79 6.51
N ASN A 1059 -27.18 -47.78 6.53
CA ASN A 1059 -25.98 -47.81 7.38
C ASN A 1059 -24.85 -46.95 6.80
N GLU A 1060 -24.03 -46.32 7.65
CA GLU A 1060 -22.56 -46.52 7.68
C GLU A 1060 -21.84 -45.74 8.80
N ARG A 1061 -20.62 -46.19 9.13
CA ARG A 1061 -19.63 -45.66 10.10
C ARG A 1061 -18.24 -46.17 9.64
N PRO A 1062 -17.10 -45.62 10.12
CA PRO A 1062 -16.85 -44.33 10.78
C PRO A 1062 -15.66 -43.54 10.15
N GLY A 1063 -15.45 -42.29 10.57
CA GLY A 1063 -14.23 -41.55 10.24
C GLY A 1063 -14.09 -40.27 11.05
N GLY A 1064 -13.25 -40.27 12.09
CA GLY A 1064 -13.10 -39.12 13.00
C GLY A 1064 -11.92 -38.22 12.64
N SER A 1065 -12.11 -36.91 12.80
CA SER A 1065 -11.02 -35.95 13.02
C SER A 1065 -11.43 -34.94 14.10
N ILE A 1066 -10.47 -34.57 14.94
CA ILE A 1066 -10.69 -33.81 16.18
C ILE A 1066 -10.69 -32.31 15.86
N GLN A 1067 -11.83 -31.63 15.98
CA GLN A 1067 -11.86 -30.16 15.90
C GLN A 1067 -11.47 -29.50 17.22
N ARG A 1068 -10.58 -28.51 17.12
CA ARG A 1068 -10.23 -27.59 18.22
C ARG A 1068 -11.40 -26.63 18.48
N LYS A 1069 -11.57 -26.22 19.73
CA LYS A 1069 -12.45 -25.09 20.08
C LYS A 1069 -11.76 -23.78 19.69
N ASP A 1070 -12.22 -23.12 18.65
CA ASP A 1070 -11.84 -21.74 18.34
C ASP A 1070 -12.86 -20.73 18.88
N SER A 1071 -12.35 -19.55 19.22
CA SER A 1071 -13.08 -18.50 19.93
C SER A 1071 -13.38 -17.30 19.05
N LYS A 1072 -14.65 -16.84 19.06
CA LYS A 1072 -15.07 -15.47 18.71
C LYS A 1072 -14.43 -14.88 17.43
N GLY A 1073 -14.70 -15.49 16.28
CA GLY A 1073 -14.53 -14.86 14.95
C GLY A 1073 -15.88 -14.64 14.25
N ILE A 1074 -15.88 -13.88 13.15
CA ILE A 1074 -16.99 -13.91 12.17
C ILE A 1074 -16.98 -15.30 11.51
N PRO A 1075 -18.12 -15.98 11.33
CA PRO A 1075 -18.14 -17.33 10.76
C PRO A 1075 -17.73 -17.30 9.29
N ASP A 1076 -17.06 -18.37 8.83
CA ASP A 1076 -16.69 -18.54 7.42
C ASP A 1076 -17.96 -18.59 6.53
N VAL A 1077 -17.84 -18.29 5.23
CA VAL A 1077 -18.96 -18.28 4.27
C VAL A 1077 -19.65 -19.63 4.22
N ASP A 1078 -18.89 -20.72 4.34
CA ASP A 1078 -19.41 -22.10 4.45
C ASP A 1078 -20.14 -22.34 5.78
N GLU A 1079 -19.69 -21.73 6.87
CA GLU A 1079 -20.35 -21.85 8.18
C GLU A 1079 -21.64 -21.03 8.24
N LEU A 1080 -21.62 -19.80 7.72
CA LEU A 1080 -22.81 -18.99 7.50
C LEU A 1080 -23.81 -19.74 6.61
N SER A 1081 -23.36 -20.33 5.50
CA SER A 1081 -24.23 -21.10 4.59
C SER A 1081 -24.86 -22.32 5.29
N LYS A 1082 -24.10 -23.03 6.14
CA LYS A 1082 -24.64 -24.12 6.98
C LYS A 1082 -25.65 -23.61 8.01
N ARG A 1083 -25.41 -22.47 8.65
CA ARG A 1083 -26.34 -21.81 9.59
C ARG A 1083 -27.64 -21.34 8.88
N PHE A 1084 -27.53 -20.75 7.68
CA PHE A 1084 -28.70 -20.40 6.85
C PHE A 1084 -29.48 -21.63 6.39
N ALA A 1085 -28.81 -22.72 6.00
CA ALA A 1085 -29.47 -23.99 5.68
C ALA A 1085 -30.21 -24.60 6.89
N ALA A 1086 -29.65 -24.48 8.10
CA ALA A 1086 -30.30 -24.88 9.35
C ALA A 1086 -31.47 -23.95 9.75
N LEU A 1087 -31.51 -22.70 9.27
CA LEU A 1087 -32.67 -21.80 9.43
C LEU A 1087 -33.76 -22.04 8.39
N LYS A 1088 -33.41 -22.45 7.17
CA LYS A 1088 -34.34 -22.80 6.09
C LYS A 1088 -35.00 -24.19 6.29
N ARG A 1089 -34.37 -25.10 7.05
CA ARG A 1089 -34.95 -26.37 7.55
C ARG A 1089 -35.62 -26.20 8.92
#